data_AF-A0A814ACN2-F1
#
_entry.id   AF-A0A814ACN2-F1
#
_cell.length_a   1.000
_cell.length_b   1.000
_cell.length_c   1.000
_cell.angle_alpha   90.00
_cell.angle_beta   90.00
_cell.angle_gamma   90.00
#
_symmetry.space_group_name_H-M   'P 1'
#
loop_
_entity.id
_entity.type
_entity.pdbx_description
1 polymer ?
#
loop_
_entity_poly.entity_id
_entity_poly.type
_entity_poly.pdbx_seq_one_letter_code
_entity_poly.pdbx_strand_id
1 'polypeptide(L)'
;DPYETKLWSTSNTTIMTYSLAGTRELSSQMIETNKFGLPQCIRERNECQQIGIVGAGAAGLYCGILLAQAGHTVRIYEASNRAGGRISTYRDPNNPSIYMSELGAMRLPLDTHSYLNTLIRERYKLNITPFANSNDNAYAYVNGIFGTMKELRENPIIFKFNMTKNEQGKTSQTLWLTAFQPILQTLEQGGWLAVKNQWDSYSIDSYLKSVNMSRDTINYINILRNYESGTYCSILEVFRAVLVYASGSKFYGIDGGNDLLIQAMITECQSIDSDRCSIMYSMPVIEVQLNDSNKVQLRTKNETIDIVDTLIVATTAPAANLIKFEKRIDFVDKYRALRQIHYMCSTKVLLNFNVSWWYTQENINGGQSLTDLHVHSIYYPYIRNNQTNGGTIIAAYNLGTSSLVWQSLFESDIIELVLQQLIRLHRSSSNMRDYFQGGKVQHWCGDSYAHGAFARFIPFQETELFHQLQTPVSKIHFIGEHTTLVHGWVEGAIISAVHGALSVTRQKETIFDVVIIGGNLIGLSTALCLSLKQPNLRIVILEENTINDYNNHLHIYSQEHFRQIFDKEYLVQLANMSFTLWQQLEQISNLSSESILNTNDGFLFLRNPNMTQSTIEGNWDSMKRICENLDMNCEYLNNTQLRIRYPMFTLIREYEGIFHNQSGYINITTLMMSLLRLIDQNSNITIREHEELLSLQLLQDHVKLITNRGILHSSQKVILIPDANVKNISRLFNFDLNMRVLKLPIYYFRRLSNFVRLPNGIVMNDQNQQENFSSFSIASTSDYIIIKPTFIQNISKFLIDSIYTGTVLNWVSHHLNTLTLTTLNLTKNKIGDVGAQHLANTLRTNMTLATLYLYDNNIGYLGAQYLSDVLRNSTTLTTLSLDSNRIETAGVRDLADGLRSNTTLTFLNLGDNEIADVEAQTIRYFRLDAPETFIPKDVPLPPRHARFRRCIGDHYETSVAILMGVLIVIAILCLILGGGRMRILPVISLNAAYICGGIGIGAAVLIVVISILRCLCNPKSGI
;
A
#
# COMPACT_ATOMS: atom_id res chain seq x y z
N ASP A 1 9.77 -17.50 32.52
CA ASP A 1 11.00 -18.25 32.86
C ASP A 1 11.89 -18.32 31.61
N PRO A 2 13.21 -18.07 31.71
CA PRO A 2 14.14 -18.09 30.56
C PRO A 2 14.22 -19.43 29.80
N TYR A 3 13.75 -20.55 30.37
CA TYR A 3 13.57 -21.80 29.62
C TYR A 3 12.31 -21.81 28.73
N GLU A 4 11.31 -20.98 29.02
CA GLU A 4 10.03 -20.90 28.29
C GLU A 4 10.15 -20.10 26.98
N THR A 5 11.01 -19.08 26.97
CA THR A 5 11.31 -18.32 25.75
C THR A 5 11.97 -19.21 24.70
N LYS A 6 12.68 -20.28 25.10
CA LYS A 6 13.46 -21.15 24.20
C LYS A 6 12.59 -22.10 23.37
N LEU A 7 11.50 -22.64 23.93
CA LEU A 7 10.55 -23.52 23.24
C LEU A 7 9.81 -22.84 22.08
N TRP A 8 9.66 -21.51 22.14
CA TRP A 8 9.01 -20.67 21.13
C TRP A 8 10.02 -19.75 20.40
N SER A 9 11.32 -19.79 20.77
CA SER A 9 12.35 -18.85 20.27
C SER A 9 12.70 -19.01 18.79
N THR A 10 12.51 -20.19 18.20
CA THR A 10 12.80 -20.43 16.77
C THR A 10 11.63 -20.06 15.85
N SER A 11 10.45 -19.78 16.41
CA SER A 11 9.19 -19.54 15.68
C SER A 11 8.47 -18.24 16.11
N ASN A 12 9.13 -17.35 16.87
CA ASN A 12 8.53 -16.14 17.43
C ASN A 12 7.94 -15.17 16.39
N THR A 13 8.55 -15.04 15.22
CA THR A 13 7.98 -14.25 14.12
C THR A 13 6.75 -14.93 13.56
N THR A 14 6.83 -16.22 13.27
CA THR A 14 5.75 -17.02 12.67
C THR A 14 4.51 -17.11 13.58
N ILE A 15 4.70 -17.33 14.88
CA ILE A 15 3.62 -17.48 15.86
C ILE A 15 2.99 -16.13 16.22
N MET A 16 3.73 -15.03 16.35
CA MET A 16 3.10 -13.71 16.47
C MET A 16 2.35 -13.34 15.17
N THR A 17 2.91 -13.66 14.01
CA THR A 17 2.25 -13.44 12.71
C THR A 17 0.98 -14.29 12.56
N TYR A 18 0.91 -15.48 13.18
CA TYR A 18 -0.26 -16.37 13.12
C TYR A 18 -1.25 -16.22 14.29
N SER A 19 -0.80 -15.80 15.47
CA SER A 19 -1.65 -15.21 16.53
C SER A 19 -2.48 -14.07 15.95
N LEU A 20 -1.87 -13.30 15.05
CA LEU A 20 -2.52 -12.26 14.28
C LEU A 20 -3.15 -12.77 12.95
N ALA A 21 -2.96 -14.04 12.56
CA ALA A 21 -3.59 -14.62 11.37
C ALA A 21 -4.95 -15.25 11.62
N GLY A 22 -5.23 -15.70 12.85
CA GLY A 22 -6.63 -15.85 13.30
C GLY A 22 -7.37 -14.50 13.30
N THR A 23 -6.63 -13.38 13.31
CA THR A 23 -7.11 -12.01 13.12
C THR A 23 -6.67 -11.41 11.78
N ARG A 24 -6.29 -12.20 10.75
CA ARG A 24 -5.87 -11.67 9.43
C ARG A 24 -7.02 -11.04 8.62
N GLU A 25 -8.21 -10.94 9.21
CA GLU A 25 -9.24 -10.00 8.77
C GLU A 25 -8.97 -8.55 9.18
N LEU A 26 -7.84 -8.25 9.83
CA LEU A 26 -7.42 -6.87 10.07
C LEU A 26 -6.74 -6.33 8.80
N SER A 27 -7.55 -5.77 7.90
CA SER A 27 -7.06 -5.00 6.77
C SER A 27 -6.26 -3.78 7.26
N SER A 28 -5.27 -3.31 6.50
CA SER A 28 -4.55 -2.06 6.78
C SER A 28 -5.53 -0.91 7.08
N GLN A 29 -6.67 -0.91 6.39
CA GLN A 29 -7.78 0.02 6.58
C GLN A 29 -8.32 0.03 8.02
N MET A 30 -8.45 -1.12 8.69
CA MET A 30 -8.92 -1.16 10.08
C MET A 30 -7.90 -0.55 11.04
N ILE A 31 -6.60 -0.80 10.82
CA ILE A 31 -5.53 -0.24 11.68
C ILE A 31 -5.48 1.27 11.51
N GLU A 32 -5.57 1.74 10.27
CA GLU A 32 -5.63 3.16 9.93
C GLU A 32 -6.88 3.82 10.51
N THR A 33 -8.05 3.21 10.37
CA THR A 33 -9.31 3.74 10.91
C THR A 33 -9.24 3.89 12.43
N ASN A 34 -8.63 2.93 13.14
CA ASN A 34 -8.45 3.03 14.58
C ASN A 34 -7.52 4.18 14.99
N LYS A 35 -6.52 4.50 14.16
CA LYS A 35 -5.54 5.56 14.42
C LYS A 35 -6.04 6.94 14.01
N PHE A 36 -6.61 7.06 12.82
CA PHE A 36 -6.92 8.33 12.16
C PHE A 36 -8.41 8.64 12.11
N GLY A 37 -9.27 7.69 12.50
CA GLY A 37 -10.72 7.83 12.41
C GLY A 37 -11.24 7.46 11.02
N LEU A 38 -12.55 7.69 10.84
CA LEU A 38 -13.22 7.44 9.57
C LEU A 38 -13.19 8.67 8.65
N PRO A 39 -13.36 8.45 7.34
CA PRO A 39 -13.54 9.51 6.34
C PRO A 39 -14.73 10.40 6.64
N GLN A 40 -14.65 11.70 6.34
CA GLN A 40 -15.82 12.58 6.41
C GLN A 40 -16.86 12.20 5.34
N CYS A 41 -18.12 12.04 5.75
CA CYS A 41 -19.26 11.92 4.86
C CYS A 41 -19.57 13.26 4.20
N ILE A 42 -19.94 13.25 2.92
CA ILE A 42 -20.29 14.46 2.18
C ILE A 42 -21.82 14.62 2.17
N ARG A 43 -22.32 15.68 2.83
CA ARG A 43 -23.77 15.95 2.95
C ARG A 43 -24.41 16.20 1.59
N GLU A 44 -23.75 16.94 0.71
CA GLU A 44 -24.22 17.26 -0.65
C GLU A 44 -24.39 16.00 -1.51
N ARG A 45 -23.73 14.89 -1.14
CA ARG A 45 -23.82 13.59 -1.83
C ARG A 45 -24.76 12.61 -1.15
N ASN A 46 -25.51 13.03 -0.11
CA ASN A 46 -26.35 12.16 0.72
C ASN A 46 -25.59 10.96 1.32
N GLU A 47 -24.32 11.15 1.67
CA GLU A 47 -23.49 10.09 2.28
C GLU A 47 -23.68 10.04 3.82
N CYS A 48 -24.03 11.16 4.43
CA CYS A 48 -24.27 11.25 5.88
C CYS A 48 -25.61 10.61 6.27
N GLN A 49 -25.59 9.81 7.33
CA GLN A 49 -26.73 8.98 7.76
C GLN A 49 -27.11 9.30 9.21
N GLN A 50 -28.37 9.08 9.55
CA GLN A 50 -28.85 8.91 10.92
C GLN A 50 -28.62 7.46 11.34
N ILE A 51 -27.81 7.23 12.38
CA ILE A 51 -27.40 5.90 12.81
C ILE A 51 -27.86 5.67 14.25
N GLY A 52 -28.63 4.60 14.47
CA GLY A 52 -28.96 4.13 15.81
C GLY A 52 -27.96 3.06 16.26
N ILE A 53 -27.50 3.13 17.51
CA ILE A 53 -26.65 2.09 18.11
C ILE A 53 -27.34 1.55 19.37
N VAL A 54 -27.58 0.23 19.45
CA VAL A 54 -28.19 -0.41 20.62
C VAL A 54 -27.09 -0.94 21.53
N GLY A 55 -26.90 -0.30 22.69
CA GLY A 55 -25.92 -0.64 23.72
C GLY A 55 -24.72 0.31 23.75
N ALA A 56 -24.47 0.92 24.91
CA ALA A 56 -23.35 1.81 25.19
C ALA A 56 -22.18 1.10 25.89
N GLY A 57 -21.90 -0.14 25.50
CA GLY A 57 -20.63 -0.81 25.85
C GLY A 57 -19.46 -0.26 25.04
N ALA A 58 -18.24 -0.75 25.30
CA ALA A 58 -17.02 -0.30 24.59
C ALA A 58 -17.16 -0.36 23.05
N ALA A 59 -17.79 -1.41 22.52
CA ALA A 59 -18.02 -1.54 21.08
C ALA A 59 -18.95 -0.45 20.52
N GLY A 60 -20.12 -0.26 21.15
CA GLY A 60 -21.12 0.71 20.71
C GLY A 60 -20.65 2.16 20.84
N LEU A 61 -20.02 2.50 21.97
CA LEU A 61 -19.47 3.84 22.20
C LEU A 61 -18.39 4.18 21.17
N TYR A 62 -17.40 3.30 20.99
CA TYR A 62 -16.30 3.60 20.09
C TYR A 62 -16.74 3.62 18.62
N CYS A 63 -17.65 2.74 18.22
CA CYS A 63 -18.24 2.77 16.88
C CYS A 63 -18.99 4.08 16.64
N GLY A 64 -19.78 4.52 17.62
CA GLY A 64 -20.51 5.79 17.57
C GLY A 64 -19.60 7.01 17.46
N ILE A 65 -18.49 7.04 18.22
CA ILE A 65 -17.48 8.10 18.12
C ILE A 65 -16.89 8.18 16.71
N LEU A 66 -16.46 7.04 16.15
CA LEU A 66 -15.87 6.99 14.81
C LEU A 66 -16.86 7.51 13.74
N LEU A 67 -18.11 7.08 13.81
CA LEU A 67 -19.17 7.48 12.87
C LEU A 67 -19.56 8.95 13.02
N ALA A 68 -19.68 9.44 14.26
CA ALA A 68 -20.01 10.83 14.53
C ALA A 68 -18.87 11.78 14.10
N GLN A 69 -17.62 11.37 14.32
CA GLN A 69 -16.44 12.09 13.80
C GLN A 69 -16.43 12.14 12.28
N ALA A 70 -16.86 11.08 11.61
CA ALA A 70 -17.07 11.06 10.16
C ALA A 70 -18.25 11.91 9.68
N GLY A 71 -18.99 12.60 10.55
CA GLY A 71 -20.07 13.51 10.18
C GLY A 71 -21.48 12.89 10.14
N HIS A 72 -21.61 11.60 10.46
CA HIS A 72 -22.92 10.98 10.68
C HIS A 72 -23.58 11.50 11.97
N THR A 73 -24.90 11.40 12.07
CA THR A 73 -25.61 11.64 13.33
C THR A 73 -25.86 10.31 14.01
N VAL A 74 -25.42 10.18 15.25
CA VAL A 74 -25.45 8.94 16.03
C VAL A 74 -26.29 9.10 17.29
N ARG A 75 -27.23 8.17 17.50
CA ARG A 75 -27.98 8.02 18.75
C ARG A 75 -27.71 6.64 19.36
N ILE A 76 -27.17 6.63 20.58
CA ILE A 76 -26.83 5.40 21.31
C ILE A 76 -27.90 5.11 22.36
N TYR A 77 -28.59 3.98 22.23
CA TYR A 77 -29.66 3.50 23.10
C TYR A 77 -29.10 2.54 24.14
N GLU A 78 -28.89 3.00 25.37
CA GLU A 78 -28.41 2.19 26.47
C GLU A 78 -29.57 1.71 27.35
N ALA A 79 -29.67 0.40 27.51
CA ALA A 79 -30.75 -0.22 28.27
C ALA A 79 -30.68 0.10 29.78
N SER A 80 -29.46 0.19 30.32
CA SER A 80 -29.24 0.50 31.73
C SER A 80 -29.15 2.01 31.99
N ASN A 81 -28.96 2.37 33.26
CA ASN A 81 -28.70 3.76 33.66
C ASN A 81 -27.21 4.16 33.58
N ARG A 82 -26.34 3.29 33.03
CA ARG A 82 -24.90 3.56 32.91
C ARG A 82 -24.34 3.06 31.58
N ALA A 83 -23.34 3.75 31.07
CA ALA A 83 -22.55 3.26 29.94
C ALA A 83 -21.38 2.37 30.44
N GLY A 84 -20.80 1.61 29.51
CA GLY A 84 -19.63 0.76 29.74
C GLY A 84 -19.89 -0.73 29.76
N GLY A 85 -21.14 -1.15 30.03
CA GLY A 85 -21.53 -2.56 30.03
C GLY A 85 -20.62 -3.42 30.92
N ARG A 86 -19.91 -4.36 30.30
CA ARG A 86 -19.01 -5.32 30.99
C ARG A 86 -17.66 -4.74 31.41
N ILE A 87 -17.32 -3.51 31.02
CA ILE A 87 -16.24 -2.75 31.65
C ILE A 87 -16.88 -2.01 32.83
N SER A 88 -16.66 -2.52 34.03
CA SER A 88 -17.32 -2.05 35.25
C SER A 88 -16.38 -2.16 36.43
N THR A 89 -16.23 -1.03 37.11
CA THR A 89 -15.37 -0.85 38.26
C THR A 89 -16.23 -0.64 39.49
N TYR A 90 -15.93 -1.37 40.56
CA TYR A 90 -16.54 -1.16 41.87
C TYR A 90 -15.82 -0.02 42.59
N ARG A 91 -16.62 0.92 43.08
CA ARG A 91 -16.19 2.15 43.75
C ARG A 91 -16.84 2.20 45.13
N ASP A 92 -16.25 2.94 46.07
CA ASP A 92 -16.79 3.05 47.42
C ASP A 92 -18.24 3.59 47.39
N PRO A 93 -19.21 2.92 48.02
CA PRO A 93 -20.61 3.35 47.99
C PRO A 93 -20.84 4.74 48.61
N ASN A 94 -20.02 5.14 49.59
CA ASN A 94 -20.10 6.43 50.25
C ASN A 94 -19.28 7.50 49.55
N ASN A 95 -18.26 7.11 48.78
CA ASN A 95 -17.46 8.02 47.97
C ASN A 95 -17.06 7.41 46.61
N PRO A 96 -17.86 7.62 45.55
CA PRO A 96 -17.61 7.05 44.22
C PRO A 96 -16.26 7.45 43.58
N SER A 97 -15.60 8.50 44.07
CA SER A 97 -14.25 8.84 43.59
C SER A 97 -13.19 7.80 43.99
N ILE A 98 -13.46 7.02 45.03
CA ILE A 98 -12.54 6.00 45.55
C ILE A 98 -12.72 4.71 44.75
N TYR A 99 -11.69 4.38 43.97
CA TYR A 99 -11.55 3.10 43.30
C TYR A 99 -11.37 1.95 44.32
N MET A 100 -12.12 0.86 44.16
CA MET A 100 -11.95 -0.35 44.99
C MET A 100 -11.38 -1.51 44.18
N SER A 101 -12.10 -2.00 43.16
CA SER A 101 -11.65 -3.12 42.33
C SER A 101 -12.47 -3.29 41.04
N GLU A 102 -12.06 -4.21 40.17
CA GLU A 102 -12.71 -4.45 38.87
C GLU A 102 -13.72 -5.60 38.90
N LEU A 103 -14.98 -5.30 38.59
CA LEU A 103 -16.06 -6.29 38.46
C LEU A 103 -16.00 -7.03 37.11
N GLY A 104 -15.50 -6.37 36.08
CA GLY A 104 -15.40 -6.88 34.72
C GLY A 104 -13.95 -7.06 34.23
N ALA A 105 -13.61 -6.39 33.12
CA ALA A 105 -12.25 -6.35 32.59
C ALA A 105 -11.26 -5.82 33.63
N MET A 106 -10.22 -6.60 33.96
CA MET A 106 -9.27 -6.24 35.04
C MET A 106 -7.81 -6.11 34.58
N ARG A 107 -7.45 -6.70 33.45
CA ARG A 107 -6.08 -6.71 32.92
C ARG A 107 -6.06 -6.52 31.42
N LEU A 108 -5.12 -5.72 30.95
CA LEU A 108 -5.05 -5.19 29.59
C LEU A 108 -3.63 -5.49 29.03
N PRO A 109 -3.47 -6.48 28.13
CA PRO A 109 -2.17 -6.82 27.56
C PRO A 109 -1.82 -5.91 26.38
N LEU A 110 -1.43 -4.68 26.68
CA LEU A 110 -1.25 -3.60 25.69
C LEU A 110 -0.12 -3.87 24.67
N ASP A 111 0.78 -4.81 24.96
CA ASP A 111 1.87 -5.17 24.04
C ASP A 111 1.38 -6.01 22.85
N THR A 112 0.27 -6.73 23.00
CA THR A 112 -0.33 -7.58 21.94
C THR A 112 -1.68 -7.07 21.46
N HIS A 113 -2.38 -6.27 22.27
CA HIS A 113 -3.67 -5.66 21.93
C HIS A 113 -3.45 -4.25 21.39
N SER A 114 -3.12 -4.16 20.10
CA SER A 114 -2.67 -2.93 19.46
C SER A 114 -3.77 -1.88 19.35
N TYR A 115 -5.03 -2.28 19.11
CA TYR A 115 -6.15 -1.33 18.99
C TYR A 115 -6.42 -0.65 20.32
N LEU A 116 -6.51 -1.45 21.38
CA LEU A 116 -6.67 -0.99 22.75
C LEU A 116 -5.47 -0.16 23.21
N ASN A 117 -4.25 -0.54 22.83
CA ASN A 117 -3.06 0.22 23.16
C ASN A 117 -3.06 1.62 22.53
N THR A 118 -3.42 1.75 21.24
CA THR A 118 -3.61 3.05 20.58
C THR A 118 -4.67 3.87 21.31
N LEU A 119 -5.80 3.28 21.68
CA LEU A 119 -6.83 4.01 22.44
C LEU A 119 -6.33 4.53 23.79
N ILE A 120 -5.71 3.66 24.59
CA ILE A 120 -5.32 4.00 25.96
C ILE A 120 -4.13 4.95 25.98
N ARG A 121 -3.08 4.68 25.21
CA ARG A 121 -1.82 5.44 25.27
C ARG A 121 -1.76 6.62 24.32
N GLU A 122 -2.29 6.48 23.11
CA GLU A 122 -2.13 7.49 22.06
C GLU A 122 -3.33 8.46 22.06
N ARG A 123 -4.56 7.93 22.04
CA ARG A 123 -5.79 8.74 21.97
C ARG A 123 -6.16 9.39 23.30
N TYR A 124 -6.37 8.59 24.35
CA TYR A 124 -6.86 9.08 25.64
C TYR A 124 -5.77 9.37 26.66
N LYS A 125 -4.54 8.88 26.41
CA LYS A 125 -3.36 9.09 27.27
C LYS A 125 -3.62 8.77 28.74
N LEU A 126 -4.34 7.68 29.00
CA LEU A 126 -4.70 7.25 30.34
C LEU A 126 -3.46 6.70 31.07
N ASN A 127 -3.36 7.01 32.36
CA ASN A 127 -2.31 6.47 33.22
C ASN A 127 -2.56 4.98 33.49
N ILE A 128 -1.49 4.19 33.44
CA ILE A 128 -1.57 2.73 33.59
C ILE A 128 -0.61 2.19 34.63
N THR A 129 -1.02 1.08 35.23
CA THR A 129 -0.33 0.32 36.27
C THR A 129 0.06 -1.05 35.73
N PRO A 130 1.29 -1.55 35.96
CA PRO A 130 1.58 -2.96 35.71
C PRO A 130 0.65 -3.86 36.53
N PHE A 131 0.11 -4.89 35.89
CA PHE A 131 -0.70 -5.94 36.49
C PHE A 131 0.11 -7.23 36.54
N ALA A 132 0.39 -7.72 37.75
CA ALA A 132 1.10 -8.99 37.95
C ALA A 132 0.13 -10.17 37.86
N ASN A 133 0.37 -11.11 36.93
CA ASN A 133 -0.43 -12.35 36.83
C ASN A 133 0.04 -13.44 37.80
N SER A 134 1.25 -13.33 38.35
CA SER A 134 1.85 -14.31 39.26
C SER A 134 2.64 -13.61 40.35
N ASN A 135 2.71 -14.22 41.53
CA ASN A 135 3.59 -13.78 42.61
C ASN A 135 4.12 -15.03 43.32
N ASP A 136 5.42 -15.12 43.50
CA ASP A 136 6.11 -16.27 44.09
C ASP A 136 5.71 -16.51 45.56
N ASN A 137 5.34 -15.44 46.29
CA ASN A 137 4.90 -15.51 47.69
C ASN A 137 3.41 -15.84 47.83
N ALA A 138 2.63 -15.74 46.75
CA ALA A 138 1.23 -16.16 46.78
C ALA A 138 1.12 -17.69 46.94
N TYR A 139 -0.05 -18.17 47.32
CA TYR A 139 -0.26 -19.58 47.66
C TYR A 139 -0.87 -20.44 46.55
N ALA A 140 -0.49 -21.72 46.59
CA ALA A 140 -1.11 -22.83 45.90
C ALA A 140 -1.65 -23.82 46.95
N TYR A 141 -2.93 -24.18 46.86
CA TYR A 141 -3.52 -25.21 47.72
C TYR A 141 -4.32 -26.20 46.88
N VAL A 142 -3.76 -27.38 46.66
CA VAL A 142 -4.36 -28.40 45.79
C VAL A 142 -4.14 -29.78 46.39
N ASN A 143 -5.12 -30.68 46.27
CA ASN A 143 -5.10 -32.03 46.84
C ASN A 143 -4.89 -32.03 48.37
N GLY A 144 -5.34 -30.98 49.05
CA GLY A 144 -5.13 -30.77 50.48
C GLY A 144 -3.70 -30.37 50.86
N ILE A 145 -2.82 -30.10 49.89
CA ILE A 145 -1.42 -29.75 50.09
C ILE A 145 -1.26 -28.24 49.92
N PHE A 146 -0.72 -27.61 50.95
CA PHE A 146 -0.40 -26.19 50.96
C PHE A 146 1.05 -25.95 50.51
N GLY A 147 1.26 -24.95 49.67
CA GLY A 147 2.57 -24.42 49.33
C GLY A 147 2.48 -23.03 48.71
N THR A 148 3.63 -22.44 48.42
CA THR A 148 3.74 -21.19 47.67
C THR A 148 3.74 -21.46 46.17
N MET A 149 3.40 -20.44 45.38
CA MET A 149 3.50 -20.50 43.91
C MET A 149 4.95 -20.73 43.46
N LYS A 150 5.94 -20.25 44.23
CA LYS A 150 7.35 -20.57 44.02
C LYS A 150 7.64 -22.07 44.17
N GLU A 151 7.21 -22.67 45.27
CA GLU A 151 7.39 -24.11 45.52
C GLU A 151 6.68 -24.96 44.45
N LEU A 152 5.48 -24.55 44.01
CA LEU A 152 4.77 -25.19 42.90
C LEU A 152 5.56 -25.13 41.58
N ARG A 153 6.21 -24.00 41.29
CA ARG A 153 7.03 -23.84 40.08
C ARG A 153 8.32 -24.66 40.16
N GLU A 154 9.01 -24.63 41.30
CA GLU A 154 10.33 -25.24 41.49
C GLU A 154 10.26 -26.75 41.75
N ASN A 155 9.20 -27.23 42.40
CA ASN A 155 9.02 -28.64 42.73
C ASN A 155 7.54 -29.06 42.66
N PRO A 156 6.94 -29.17 41.46
CA PRO A 156 5.51 -29.49 41.31
C PRO A 156 5.13 -30.89 41.83
N ILE A 157 6.10 -31.78 42.05
CA ILE A 157 5.88 -33.15 42.53
C ILE A 157 5.26 -33.16 43.94
N ILE A 158 5.51 -32.13 44.75
CA ILE A 158 5.00 -32.06 46.14
C ILE A 158 3.47 -32.03 46.20
N PHE A 159 2.79 -31.58 45.14
CA PHE A 159 1.33 -31.49 45.08
C PHE A 159 0.64 -32.81 44.69
N LYS A 160 1.41 -33.91 44.59
CA LYS A 160 0.94 -35.30 44.47
C LYS A 160 -0.03 -35.60 43.31
N PHE A 161 0.17 -34.98 42.16
CA PHE A 161 -0.47 -35.44 40.93
C PHE A 161 0.18 -36.75 40.45
N ASN A 162 -0.62 -37.79 40.22
CA ASN A 162 -0.14 -39.12 39.81
C ASN A 162 0.18 -39.18 38.30
N MET A 163 1.14 -38.37 37.88
CA MET A 163 1.56 -38.22 36.49
C MET A 163 2.45 -39.37 36.01
N THR A 164 2.50 -39.61 34.69
CA THR A 164 3.42 -40.59 34.11
C THR A 164 4.88 -40.16 34.26
N LYS A 165 5.83 -41.10 34.11
CA LYS A 165 7.27 -40.81 34.21
C LYS A 165 7.75 -39.67 33.28
N ASN A 166 7.13 -39.52 32.11
CA ASN A 166 7.48 -38.49 31.13
C ASN A 166 6.85 -37.12 31.43
N GLU A 167 5.82 -37.08 32.27
CA GLU A 167 5.09 -35.86 32.67
C GLU A 167 5.55 -35.34 34.04
N GLN A 168 5.99 -36.24 34.92
CA GLN A 168 6.40 -35.94 36.28
C GLN A 168 7.52 -34.89 36.33
N GLY A 169 7.40 -33.94 37.27
CA GLY A 169 8.37 -32.85 37.45
C GLY A 169 8.15 -31.65 36.52
N LYS A 170 7.26 -31.73 35.53
CA LYS A 170 6.93 -30.58 34.66
C LYS A 170 5.85 -29.69 35.29
N THR A 171 5.93 -28.39 35.03
CA THR A 171 4.88 -27.44 35.44
C THR A 171 3.64 -27.59 34.57
N SER A 172 2.48 -27.16 35.07
CA SER A 172 1.24 -27.16 34.28
C SER A 172 1.38 -26.32 33.01
N GLN A 173 2.10 -25.20 33.05
CA GLN A 173 2.40 -24.36 31.89
C GLN A 173 3.23 -25.11 30.84
N THR A 174 4.30 -25.80 31.24
CA THR A 174 5.15 -26.56 30.30
C THR A 174 4.38 -27.68 29.62
N LEU A 175 3.60 -28.45 30.39
CA LEU A 175 2.75 -29.50 29.86
C LEU A 175 1.73 -28.92 28.88
N TRP A 176 1.06 -27.83 29.29
CA TRP A 176 0.06 -27.14 28.48
C TRP A 176 0.60 -26.63 27.14
N LEU A 177 1.75 -25.96 27.13
CA LEU A 177 2.39 -25.49 25.90
C LEU A 177 2.85 -26.64 25.01
N THR A 178 3.28 -27.76 25.60
CA THR A 178 3.64 -28.98 24.84
C THR A 178 2.42 -29.58 24.16
N ALA A 179 1.24 -29.50 24.79
CA ALA A 179 -0.02 -30.00 24.22
C ALA A 179 -0.36 -29.35 22.87
N PHE A 180 0.08 -28.12 22.62
CA PHE A 180 -0.26 -27.37 21.41
C PHE A 180 0.63 -27.66 20.20
N GLN A 181 1.66 -28.50 20.33
CA GLN A 181 2.56 -28.83 19.22
C GLN A 181 1.82 -29.35 17.97
N PRO A 182 0.79 -30.23 18.07
CA PRO A 182 0.02 -30.65 16.90
C PRO A 182 -0.72 -29.51 16.20
N ILE A 183 -1.33 -28.59 16.95
CA ILE A 183 -2.00 -27.40 16.39
C ILE A 183 -0.99 -26.51 15.67
N LEU A 184 0.19 -26.28 16.26
CA LEU A 184 1.27 -25.51 15.64
C LEU A 184 1.78 -26.15 14.35
N GLN A 185 1.91 -27.48 14.31
CA GLN A 185 2.29 -28.21 13.09
C GLN A 185 1.24 -28.07 11.99
N THR A 186 -0.05 -28.22 12.30
CA THR A 186 -1.13 -27.99 11.34
C THR A 186 -1.10 -26.56 10.78
N LEU A 187 -0.86 -25.58 11.67
CA LEU A 187 -0.76 -24.17 11.30
C LEU A 187 0.41 -23.90 10.35
N GLU A 188 1.58 -24.48 10.61
CA GLU A 188 2.77 -24.35 9.76
C GLU A 188 2.57 -25.01 8.38
N GLN A 189 1.86 -26.13 8.31
CA GLN A 189 1.64 -26.88 7.07
C GLN A 189 0.52 -26.32 6.19
N GLY A 190 -0.57 -25.81 6.78
CA GLY A 190 -1.80 -25.47 6.05
C GLY A 190 -2.49 -24.17 6.49
N GLY A 191 -1.86 -23.39 7.37
CA GLY A 191 -2.42 -22.12 7.87
C GLY A 191 -3.65 -22.29 8.77
N TRP A 192 -4.30 -21.18 9.11
CA TRP A 192 -5.43 -21.17 10.05
C TRP A 192 -6.64 -21.96 9.56
N LEU A 193 -6.88 -21.98 8.25
CA LEU A 193 -8.00 -22.75 7.68
C LEU A 193 -7.83 -24.25 7.95
N ALA A 194 -6.61 -24.79 7.79
CA ALA A 194 -6.32 -26.18 8.15
C ALA A 194 -6.50 -26.43 9.65
N VAL A 195 -6.06 -25.50 10.50
CA VAL A 195 -6.25 -25.58 11.95
C VAL A 195 -7.73 -25.65 12.31
N LYS A 196 -8.54 -24.74 11.77
CA LYS A 196 -9.98 -24.70 12.01
C LYS A 196 -10.65 -26.01 11.58
N ASN A 197 -10.39 -26.46 10.36
CA ASN A 197 -10.99 -27.68 9.81
C ASN A 197 -10.60 -28.93 10.61
N GLN A 198 -9.40 -28.98 11.18
CA GLN A 198 -8.91 -30.15 11.91
C GLN A 198 -9.30 -30.14 13.39
N TRP A 199 -9.31 -28.97 14.04
CA TRP A 199 -9.30 -28.89 15.50
C TRP A 199 -10.52 -28.19 16.12
N ASP A 200 -11.38 -27.49 15.37
CA ASP A 200 -12.56 -26.80 15.93
C ASP A 200 -13.61 -27.77 16.52
N SER A 201 -13.59 -29.03 16.09
CA SER A 201 -14.45 -30.10 16.60
C SER A 201 -14.05 -30.62 18.00
N TYR A 202 -12.89 -30.21 18.51
CA TYR A 202 -12.37 -30.69 19.78
C TYR A 202 -12.66 -29.71 20.92
N SER A 203 -13.20 -30.24 22.02
CA SER A 203 -13.15 -29.58 23.31
C SER A 203 -11.76 -29.65 23.93
N ILE A 204 -11.47 -28.85 24.96
CA ILE A 204 -10.22 -28.95 25.74
C ILE A 204 -9.95 -30.39 26.19
N ASP A 205 -10.93 -31.02 26.85
CA ASP A 205 -10.77 -32.37 27.41
C ASP A 205 -10.55 -33.44 26.32
N SER A 206 -11.35 -33.40 25.24
CA SER A 206 -11.19 -34.36 24.14
C SER A 206 -9.86 -34.17 23.40
N TYR A 207 -9.39 -32.93 23.24
CA TYR A 207 -8.11 -32.63 22.62
C TYR A 207 -6.95 -33.18 23.45
N LEU A 208 -6.91 -32.89 24.76
CA LEU A 208 -5.80 -33.34 25.61
C LEU A 208 -5.68 -34.85 25.67
N LYS A 209 -6.83 -35.56 25.66
CA LYS A 209 -6.86 -37.02 25.53
C LYS A 209 -6.31 -37.47 24.18
N SER A 210 -6.66 -36.79 23.09
CA SER A 210 -6.18 -37.13 21.74
C SER A 210 -4.67 -36.99 21.57
N VAL A 211 -4.03 -36.10 22.35
CA VAL A 211 -2.56 -35.92 22.37
C VAL A 211 -1.88 -36.77 23.46
N ASN A 212 -2.56 -37.80 23.97
CA ASN A 212 -2.06 -38.78 24.93
C ASN A 212 -1.62 -38.21 26.30
N MET A 213 -2.24 -37.13 26.77
CA MET A 213 -2.01 -36.68 28.16
C MET A 213 -2.72 -37.59 29.16
N SER A 214 -2.05 -37.88 30.28
CA SER A 214 -2.66 -38.65 31.35
C SER A 214 -3.82 -37.91 32.01
N ARG A 215 -4.77 -38.66 32.60
CA ARG A 215 -5.93 -38.08 33.32
C ARG A 215 -5.49 -37.11 34.42
N ASP A 216 -4.45 -37.47 35.17
CA ASP A 216 -3.94 -36.65 36.28
C ASP A 216 -3.21 -35.40 35.76
N THR A 217 -2.52 -35.48 34.61
CA THR A 217 -1.97 -34.30 33.92
C THR A 217 -3.07 -33.37 33.41
N ILE A 218 -4.15 -33.91 32.84
CA ILE A 218 -5.30 -33.10 32.42
C ILE A 218 -5.91 -32.38 33.63
N ASN A 219 -6.11 -33.07 34.75
CA ASN A 219 -6.62 -32.45 35.97
C ASN A 219 -5.68 -31.35 36.50
N TYR A 220 -4.38 -31.63 36.54
CA TYR A 220 -3.35 -30.68 36.96
C TYR A 220 -3.37 -29.39 36.14
N ILE A 221 -3.48 -29.51 34.82
CA ILE A 221 -3.63 -28.38 33.90
C ILE A 221 -4.93 -27.64 34.17
N ASN A 222 -6.04 -28.36 34.26
CA ASN A 222 -7.37 -27.78 34.40
C ASN A 222 -7.52 -26.92 35.66
N ILE A 223 -7.03 -27.39 36.79
CA ILE A 223 -7.07 -26.64 38.07
C ILE A 223 -6.15 -25.42 37.98
N LEU A 224 -4.86 -25.62 37.69
CA LEU A 224 -3.88 -24.53 37.78
C LEU A 224 -4.00 -23.49 36.67
N ARG A 225 -4.72 -23.79 35.59
CA ARG A 225 -4.96 -22.87 34.48
C ARG A 225 -6.38 -22.32 34.43
N ASN A 226 -7.22 -22.68 35.41
CA ASN A 226 -8.62 -22.25 35.51
C ASN A 226 -9.47 -22.68 34.29
N TYR A 227 -9.29 -23.92 33.83
CA TYR A 227 -10.08 -24.55 32.77
C TYR A 227 -11.00 -25.65 33.26
N GLU A 228 -10.87 -26.09 34.52
CA GLU A 228 -11.68 -27.18 35.09
C GLU A 228 -13.19 -27.01 34.87
N SER A 229 -13.70 -25.80 35.06
CA SER A 229 -15.12 -25.48 34.90
C SER A 229 -15.54 -25.14 33.46
N GLY A 230 -14.63 -25.31 32.50
CA GLY A 230 -14.82 -24.93 31.10
C GLY A 230 -14.19 -25.93 30.12
N THR A 231 -13.93 -27.17 30.53
CA THR A 231 -13.27 -28.22 29.73
C THR A 231 -14.02 -28.59 28.45
N TYR A 232 -15.31 -28.26 28.38
CA TYR A 232 -16.18 -28.47 27.24
C TYR A 232 -16.03 -27.38 26.15
N CYS A 233 -15.33 -26.27 26.43
CA CYS A 233 -15.07 -25.23 25.43
C CYS A 233 -14.17 -25.75 24.31
N SER A 234 -14.28 -25.14 23.12
CA SER A 234 -13.41 -25.43 21.97
C SER A 234 -11.95 -25.21 22.34
N ILE A 235 -11.06 -26.10 21.89
CA ILE A 235 -9.62 -25.96 22.11
C ILE A 235 -9.06 -24.70 21.41
N LEU A 236 -9.68 -24.27 20.30
CA LEU A 236 -9.21 -23.11 19.53
C LEU A 236 -9.39 -21.79 20.29
N GLU A 237 -10.45 -21.66 21.10
CA GLU A 237 -10.63 -20.53 22.02
C GLU A 237 -9.46 -20.41 22.98
N VAL A 238 -9.07 -21.56 23.55
CA VAL A 238 -8.01 -21.59 24.55
C VAL A 238 -6.65 -21.42 23.91
N PHE A 239 -6.42 -21.98 22.73
CA PHE A 239 -5.20 -21.78 21.97
C PHE A 239 -4.96 -20.28 21.74
N ARG A 240 -5.95 -19.54 21.25
CA ARG A 240 -5.85 -18.08 21.07
C ARG A 240 -5.60 -17.35 22.38
N ALA A 241 -6.32 -17.69 23.44
CA ALA A 241 -6.13 -17.06 24.74
C ALA A 241 -4.71 -17.28 25.29
N VAL A 242 -4.12 -18.46 25.08
CA VAL A 242 -2.77 -18.81 25.53
C VAL A 242 -1.70 -18.03 24.78
N LEU A 243 -1.88 -17.75 23.49
CA LEU A 243 -0.92 -16.96 22.71
C LEU A 243 -0.68 -15.57 23.32
N VAL A 244 -1.72 -14.95 23.91
CA VAL A 244 -1.61 -13.66 24.62
C VAL A 244 -0.71 -13.75 25.87
N TYR A 245 -0.67 -14.89 26.54
CA TYR A 245 0.22 -15.10 27.71
C TYR A 245 1.60 -15.60 27.30
N ALA A 246 1.68 -16.43 26.24
CA ALA A 246 2.91 -17.05 25.77
C ALA A 246 3.83 -16.09 25.01
N SER A 247 3.30 -14.98 24.47
CA SER A 247 4.06 -13.90 23.82
C SER A 247 5.01 -13.15 24.76
N GLY A 248 4.93 -13.37 26.08
CA GLY A 248 5.67 -12.59 27.07
C GLY A 248 5.08 -11.20 27.30
N SER A 249 3.83 -10.96 26.88
CA SER A 249 3.16 -9.68 27.02
C SER A 249 3.07 -9.22 28.47
N LYS A 250 3.34 -7.93 28.70
CA LYS A 250 3.05 -7.29 29.97
C LYS A 250 1.58 -6.93 30.03
N PHE A 251 1.01 -7.08 31.23
CA PHE A 251 -0.38 -6.75 31.50
C PHE A 251 -0.44 -5.48 32.33
N TYR A 252 -1.51 -4.71 32.11
CA TYR A 252 -1.71 -3.44 32.78
C TYR A 252 -3.16 -3.29 33.28
N GLY A 253 -3.37 -2.41 34.24
CA GLY A 253 -4.67 -1.80 34.58
C GLY A 253 -4.61 -0.29 34.35
N ILE A 254 -5.77 0.38 34.36
CA ILE A 254 -5.85 1.84 34.31
C ILE A 254 -5.89 2.38 35.75
N ASP A 255 -5.07 3.39 36.04
CA ASP A 255 -4.95 3.99 37.37
C ASP A 255 -6.26 4.67 37.76
N GLY A 256 -6.95 4.14 38.78
CA GLY A 256 -8.24 4.63 39.25
C GLY A 256 -9.46 3.93 38.64
N GLY A 257 -9.25 2.88 37.82
CA GLY A 257 -10.31 2.01 37.31
C GLY A 257 -10.34 1.91 35.78
N ASN A 258 -10.61 0.71 35.27
CA ASN A 258 -10.74 0.45 33.84
C ASN A 258 -11.99 1.09 33.23
N ASP A 259 -13.01 1.43 34.03
CA ASP A 259 -14.14 2.24 33.62
C ASP A 259 -13.75 3.66 33.17
N LEU A 260 -12.56 4.17 33.52
CA LEU A 260 -12.06 5.45 33.03
C LEU A 260 -11.86 5.47 31.50
N LEU A 261 -11.61 4.31 30.87
CA LEU A 261 -11.63 4.20 29.41
C LEU A 261 -13.03 4.54 28.85
N ILE A 262 -14.07 4.05 29.51
CA ILE A 262 -15.46 4.33 29.14
C ILE A 262 -15.78 5.81 29.39
N GLN A 263 -15.34 6.38 30.51
CA GLN A 263 -15.55 7.80 30.80
C GLN A 263 -14.88 8.71 29.77
N ALA A 264 -13.67 8.35 29.32
CA ALA A 264 -12.98 9.06 28.24
C ALA A 264 -13.77 8.99 26.92
N MET A 265 -14.31 7.81 26.57
CA MET A 265 -15.18 7.65 25.38
C MET A 265 -16.47 8.46 25.49
N ILE A 266 -17.13 8.48 26.66
CA ILE A 266 -18.35 9.28 26.88
C ILE A 266 -18.03 10.77 26.71
N THR A 267 -16.94 11.23 27.34
CA THR A 267 -16.49 12.63 27.23
C THR A 267 -16.21 13.00 25.78
N GLU A 268 -15.55 12.12 25.04
CA GLU A 268 -15.29 12.33 23.62
C GLU A 268 -16.59 12.39 22.81
N CYS A 269 -17.52 11.44 22.99
CA CYS A 269 -18.82 11.48 22.31
C CYS A 269 -19.57 12.79 22.61
N GLN A 270 -19.58 13.24 23.86
CA GLN A 270 -20.24 14.49 24.25
C GLN A 270 -19.53 15.76 23.74
N SER A 271 -18.22 15.67 23.48
CA SER A 271 -17.44 16.78 22.92
C SER A 271 -17.66 16.97 21.42
N ILE A 272 -18.07 15.89 20.72
CA ILE A 272 -18.55 15.98 19.35
C ILE A 272 -19.91 16.66 19.42
N ASP A 273 -20.07 17.77 18.68
CA ASP A 273 -21.31 18.51 18.43
C ASP A 273 -22.56 17.78 18.94
N SER A 274 -23.27 18.36 19.94
CA SER A 274 -24.28 17.65 20.75
C SER A 274 -25.40 17.01 19.93
N ASP A 275 -25.64 17.51 18.72
CA ASP A 275 -26.64 16.98 17.79
C ASP A 275 -26.12 15.79 16.95
N ARG A 276 -24.82 15.45 17.04
CA ARG A 276 -24.17 14.38 16.26
C ARG A 276 -23.84 13.12 17.06
N CYS A 277 -23.59 13.20 18.36
CA CYS A 277 -23.34 12.01 19.18
C CYS A 277 -24.09 12.13 20.51
N SER A 278 -25.14 11.33 20.68
CA SER A 278 -25.97 11.35 21.88
C SER A 278 -26.10 9.96 22.49
N ILE A 279 -26.10 9.90 23.83
CA ILE A 279 -26.28 8.66 24.60
C ILE A 279 -27.58 8.79 25.41
N MET A 280 -28.51 7.88 25.16
CA MET A 280 -29.81 7.81 25.80
C MET A 280 -29.86 6.63 26.76
N TYR A 281 -29.85 6.92 28.06
CA TYR A 281 -29.90 5.91 29.12
C TYR A 281 -31.33 5.45 29.40
N SER A 282 -31.45 4.25 30.00
CA SER A 282 -32.74 3.63 30.35
C SER A 282 -33.69 3.47 29.16
N MET A 283 -33.11 3.19 27.97
CA MET A 283 -33.81 3.00 26.69
C MET A 283 -33.62 1.57 26.16
N PRO A 284 -34.13 0.53 26.84
CA PRO A 284 -34.05 -0.84 26.33
C PRO A 284 -34.86 -0.97 25.03
N VAL A 285 -34.19 -1.27 23.93
CA VAL A 285 -34.81 -1.54 22.62
C VAL A 285 -35.39 -2.96 22.63
N ILE A 286 -36.66 -3.10 22.23
CA ILE A 286 -37.39 -4.38 22.27
C ILE A 286 -37.82 -4.87 20.90
N GLU A 287 -37.97 -3.97 19.93
CA GLU A 287 -38.44 -4.30 18.58
C GLU A 287 -37.76 -3.41 17.54
N VAL A 288 -37.44 -4.00 16.39
CA VAL A 288 -36.79 -3.37 15.25
C VAL A 288 -37.46 -3.85 13.98
N GLN A 289 -37.80 -2.90 13.10
CA GLN A 289 -38.43 -3.18 11.82
C GLN A 289 -37.97 -2.23 10.73
N LEU A 290 -38.26 -2.58 9.47
CA LEU A 290 -38.11 -1.64 8.35
C LEU A 290 -39.45 -0.99 8.07
N ASN A 291 -39.49 0.34 8.04
CA ASN A 291 -40.70 1.08 7.67
C ASN A 291 -40.90 1.12 6.15
N ASP A 292 -42.04 1.68 5.71
CA ASP A 292 -42.41 1.79 4.29
C ASP A 292 -41.40 2.58 3.44
N SER A 293 -40.61 3.45 4.09
CA SER A 293 -39.53 4.22 3.45
C SER A 293 -38.18 3.49 3.45
N ASN A 294 -38.17 2.20 3.76
CA ASN A 294 -36.95 1.38 3.88
C ASN A 294 -35.94 1.94 4.90
N LYS A 295 -36.40 2.63 5.94
CA LYS A 295 -35.59 3.06 7.09
C LYS A 295 -35.82 2.11 8.26
N VAL A 296 -34.85 2.06 9.18
CA VAL A 296 -34.98 1.24 10.38
C VAL A 296 -35.78 2.00 11.43
N GLN A 297 -36.89 1.42 11.87
CA GLN A 297 -37.70 1.90 12.97
C GLN A 297 -37.43 1.01 14.19
N LEU A 298 -37.11 1.62 15.33
CA LEU A 298 -36.89 0.92 16.59
C LEU A 298 -37.94 1.36 17.62
N ARG A 299 -38.32 0.43 18.49
CA ARG A 299 -39.23 0.68 19.62
C ARG A 299 -38.56 0.29 20.93
N THR A 300 -38.61 1.19 21.90
CA THR A 300 -38.11 0.95 23.26
C THR A 300 -39.21 0.40 24.16
N LYS A 301 -38.84 -0.21 25.30
CA LYS A 301 -39.79 -0.67 26.32
C LYS A 301 -40.65 0.46 26.90
N ASN A 302 -40.17 1.70 26.81
CA ASN A 302 -40.91 2.89 27.25
C ASN A 302 -41.82 3.45 26.15
N GLU A 303 -42.11 2.64 25.11
CA GLU A 303 -42.94 2.99 23.94
C GLU A 303 -42.42 4.18 23.12
N THR A 304 -41.14 4.52 23.25
CA THR A 304 -40.50 5.50 22.36
C THR A 304 -40.21 4.86 21.02
N ILE A 305 -40.55 5.54 19.94
CA ILE A 305 -40.26 5.12 18.56
C ILE A 305 -39.24 6.10 17.97
N ASP A 306 -38.13 5.58 17.43
CA ASP A 306 -37.19 6.37 16.63
C ASP A 306 -36.97 5.74 15.25
N ILE A 307 -36.59 6.57 14.27
CA ILE A 307 -36.34 6.17 12.90
C ILE A 307 -34.93 6.61 12.50
N VAL A 308 -34.13 5.64 12.07
CA VAL A 308 -32.75 5.82 11.65
C VAL A 308 -32.53 5.18 10.28
N ASP A 309 -31.52 5.63 9.54
CA ASP A 309 -31.20 5.06 8.24
C ASP A 309 -30.55 3.68 8.40
N THR A 310 -29.68 3.52 9.40
CA THR A 310 -28.93 2.30 9.70
C THR A 310 -28.93 2.03 11.20
N LEU A 311 -29.03 0.76 11.60
CA LEU A 311 -28.98 0.35 13.00
C LEU A 311 -27.76 -0.54 13.25
N ILE A 312 -27.07 -0.32 14.36
CA ILE A 312 -25.98 -1.16 14.84
C ILE A 312 -26.38 -1.76 16.19
N VAL A 313 -26.40 -3.08 16.30
CA VAL A 313 -26.69 -3.80 17.54
C VAL A 313 -25.37 -4.14 18.21
N ALA A 314 -25.05 -3.45 19.31
CA ALA A 314 -23.79 -3.55 20.06
C ALA A 314 -23.95 -4.24 21.43
N THR A 315 -25.03 -5.01 21.61
CA THR A 315 -25.33 -5.76 22.83
C THR A 315 -24.56 -7.08 22.88
N THR A 316 -24.75 -7.88 23.93
CA THR A 316 -24.35 -9.30 23.88
C THR A 316 -25.27 -10.06 22.92
N ALA A 317 -24.82 -11.22 22.41
CA ALA A 317 -25.64 -12.04 21.52
C ALA A 317 -26.96 -12.53 22.18
N PRO A 318 -26.97 -12.96 23.46
CA PRO A 318 -28.22 -13.32 24.13
C PRO A 318 -29.18 -12.13 24.28
N ALA A 319 -28.67 -10.92 24.56
CA ALA A 319 -29.50 -9.72 24.62
C ALA A 319 -30.06 -9.35 23.23
N ALA A 320 -29.25 -9.46 22.17
CA ALA A 320 -29.70 -9.23 20.79
C ALA A 320 -30.80 -10.23 20.39
N ASN A 321 -30.73 -11.47 20.87
CA ASN A 321 -31.75 -12.49 20.62
C ASN A 321 -33.11 -12.16 21.27
N LEU A 322 -33.16 -11.30 22.30
CA LEU A 322 -34.39 -10.85 22.92
C LEU A 322 -35.08 -9.72 22.13
N ILE A 323 -34.37 -9.08 21.19
CA ILE A 323 -34.95 -8.06 20.31
C ILE A 323 -35.79 -8.75 19.24
N LYS A 324 -37.03 -8.29 19.07
CA LYS A 324 -37.91 -8.74 17.99
C LYS A 324 -37.53 -8.02 16.69
N PHE A 325 -36.99 -8.77 15.72
CA PHE A 325 -36.79 -8.27 14.35
C PHE A 325 -37.99 -8.65 13.48
N GLU A 326 -38.65 -7.66 12.84
CA GLU A 326 -39.72 -7.93 11.87
C GLU A 326 -39.15 -8.64 10.62
N LYS A 327 -39.96 -9.47 9.96
CA LYS A 327 -39.54 -10.41 8.91
C LYS A 327 -38.49 -11.42 9.39
N ARG A 328 -38.87 -12.19 10.42
CA ARG A 328 -38.05 -13.24 11.04
C ARG A 328 -37.39 -14.21 10.05
N ILE A 329 -38.00 -14.42 8.87
CA ILE A 329 -37.45 -15.25 7.79
C ILE A 329 -36.09 -14.75 7.29
N ASP A 330 -35.88 -13.43 7.24
CA ASP A 330 -34.62 -12.81 6.81
C ASP A 330 -33.50 -12.97 7.87
N PHE A 331 -33.88 -13.35 9.09
CA PHE A 331 -33.00 -13.48 10.25
C PHE A 331 -32.79 -14.93 10.69
N VAL A 332 -33.25 -15.95 9.96
CA VAL A 332 -33.23 -17.35 10.46
C VAL A 332 -31.84 -17.79 10.91
N ASP A 333 -30.82 -17.61 10.07
CA ASP A 333 -29.44 -17.98 10.39
C ASP A 333 -28.82 -17.08 11.46
N LYS A 334 -29.11 -15.78 11.41
CA LYS A 334 -28.71 -14.83 12.47
C LYS A 334 -29.26 -15.25 13.82
N TYR A 335 -30.56 -15.54 13.90
CA TYR A 335 -31.23 -16.00 15.11
C TYR A 335 -30.71 -17.36 15.56
N ARG A 336 -30.37 -18.28 14.65
CA ARG A 336 -29.70 -19.53 14.99
C ARG A 336 -28.37 -19.23 15.70
N ALA A 337 -27.54 -18.37 15.13
CA ALA A 337 -26.25 -18.00 15.70
C ALA A 337 -26.39 -17.30 17.05
N LEU A 338 -27.26 -16.29 17.17
CA LEU A 338 -27.49 -15.55 18.41
C LEU A 338 -28.04 -16.43 19.54
N ARG A 339 -28.84 -17.46 19.23
CA ARG A 339 -29.34 -18.41 20.23
C ARG A 339 -28.33 -19.47 20.64
N GLN A 340 -27.53 -19.95 19.68
CA GLN A 340 -26.68 -21.12 19.90
C GLN A 340 -25.29 -20.77 20.42
N ILE A 341 -24.77 -19.58 20.11
CA ILE A 341 -23.46 -19.13 20.60
C ILE A 341 -23.34 -19.33 22.12
N HIS A 342 -22.26 -19.97 22.55
CA HIS A 342 -22.00 -20.18 23.96
C HIS A 342 -21.40 -18.92 24.62
N TYR A 343 -21.97 -18.55 25.77
CA TYR A 343 -21.43 -17.56 26.68
C TYR A 343 -20.98 -18.25 27.97
N MET A 344 -19.74 -18.03 28.36
CA MET A 344 -19.23 -18.54 29.63
C MET A 344 -19.81 -17.73 30.78
N CYS A 345 -20.11 -18.39 31.90
CA CYS A 345 -20.43 -17.71 33.15
C CYS A 345 -19.17 -17.27 33.87
N SER A 346 -19.30 -16.18 34.63
CA SER A 346 -18.24 -15.70 35.50
C SER A 346 -18.82 -15.00 36.71
N THR A 347 -18.20 -15.26 37.87
CA THR A 347 -18.49 -14.58 39.12
C THR A 347 -17.21 -14.07 39.73
N LYS A 348 -17.23 -12.81 40.16
CA LYS A 348 -16.20 -12.22 41.02
C LYS A 348 -16.76 -11.91 42.39
N VAL A 349 -15.99 -12.21 43.42
CA VAL A 349 -16.28 -11.84 44.80
C VAL A 349 -15.17 -10.95 45.29
N LEU A 350 -15.52 -9.70 45.58
CA LEU A 350 -14.62 -8.69 46.12
C LEU A 350 -14.77 -8.67 47.63
N LEU A 351 -13.67 -8.71 48.38
CA LEU A 351 -13.69 -8.50 49.82
C LEU A 351 -12.79 -7.31 50.16
N ASN A 352 -13.33 -6.40 50.97
CA ASN A 352 -12.65 -5.21 51.43
C ASN A 352 -12.14 -5.38 52.86
N PHE A 353 -10.94 -4.90 53.10
CA PHE A 353 -10.27 -4.97 54.40
C PHE A 353 -9.72 -3.59 54.77
N ASN A 354 -9.73 -3.25 56.07
CA ASN A 354 -9.10 -2.02 56.58
C ASN A 354 -7.58 -2.17 56.81
N VAL A 355 -7.04 -3.38 56.69
CA VAL A 355 -5.61 -3.70 56.73
C VAL A 355 -5.24 -4.54 55.52
N SER A 356 -4.20 -4.15 54.79
CA SER A 356 -3.69 -4.88 53.62
C SER A 356 -2.85 -6.09 54.05
N TRP A 357 -3.45 -7.03 54.80
CA TRP A 357 -2.77 -8.14 55.47
C TRP A 357 -1.94 -9.01 54.52
N TRP A 358 -2.38 -9.21 53.27
CA TRP A 358 -1.65 -9.97 52.26
C TRP A 358 -0.27 -9.35 51.97
N TYR A 359 -0.18 -8.02 51.98
CA TYR A 359 1.07 -7.30 51.76
C TYR A 359 1.90 -7.21 53.04
N THR A 360 1.29 -6.80 54.16
CA THR A 360 2.02 -6.48 55.39
C THR A 360 2.44 -7.71 56.20
N GLN A 361 1.68 -8.80 56.13
CA GLN A 361 1.90 -10.00 56.93
C GLN A 361 2.43 -11.17 56.08
N GLU A 362 2.08 -11.23 54.79
CA GLU A 362 2.44 -12.35 53.91
C GLU A 362 3.36 -11.97 52.74
N ASN A 363 3.72 -10.69 52.61
CA ASN A 363 4.61 -10.18 51.57
C ASN A 363 4.12 -10.49 50.13
N ILE A 364 2.80 -10.48 49.92
CA ILE A 364 2.15 -10.63 48.63
C ILE A 364 1.82 -9.24 48.09
N ASN A 365 2.40 -8.88 46.94
CA ASN A 365 2.14 -7.62 46.25
C ASN A 365 1.81 -7.90 44.78
N GLY A 366 0.53 -7.77 44.40
CA GLY A 366 0.06 -8.26 43.11
C GLY A 366 0.11 -9.80 42.96
N GLY A 367 -0.31 -10.30 41.80
CA GLY A 367 -0.32 -11.73 41.49
C GLY A 367 -1.59 -12.43 41.95
N GLN A 368 -1.54 -13.77 41.93
CA GLN A 368 -2.69 -14.60 42.25
C GLN A 368 -2.31 -15.82 43.09
N SER A 369 -3.26 -16.27 43.90
CA SER A 369 -3.26 -17.60 44.50
C SER A 369 -4.20 -18.54 43.74
N LEU A 370 -3.86 -19.83 43.74
CA LEU A 370 -4.62 -20.87 43.04
C LEU A 370 -4.97 -22.01 43.99
N THR A 371 -6.20 -22.52 43.87
CA THR A 371 -6.67 -23.62 44.71
C THR A 371 -7.77 -24.43 44.05
N ASP A 372 -7.93 -25.68 44.44
CA ASP A 372 -9.08 -26.54 44.12
C ASP A 372 -10.29 -26.32 45.06
N LEU A 373 -10.19 -25.38 46.00
CA LEU A 373 -11.32 -24.91 46.81
C LEU A 373 -12.29 -24.05 45.97
N HIS A 374 -13.51 -23.84 46.47
CA HIS A 374 -14.55 -23.10 45.74
C HIS A 374 -14.17 -21.67 45.32
N VAL A 375 -13.20 -21.03 45.98
CA VAL A 375 -12.72 -19.69 45.59
C VAL A 375 -11.86 -19.69 44.32
N HIS A 376 -11.29 -20.85 43.97
CA HIS A 376 -10.43 -21.16 42.82
C HIS A 376 -9.22 -20.23 42.61
N SER A 377 -9.45 -18.95 42.35
CA SER A 377 -8.41 -17.94 42.09
C SER A 377 -8.66 -16.67 42.91
N ILE A 378 -7.62 -16.24 43.64
CA ILE A 378 -7.60 -15.00 44.41
C ILE A 378 -6.60 -14.06 43.77
N TYR A 379 -6.98 -12.82 43.46
CA TYR A 379 -6.09 -11.80 42.92
C TYR A 379 -5.86 -10.68 43.92
N TYR A 380 -4.58 -10.33 44.10
CA TYR A 380 -4.14 -9.28 45.01
C TYR A 380 -3.85 -7.98 44.25
N PRO A 381 -4.21 -6.82 44.81
CA PRO A 381 -3.88 -5.52 44.22
C PRO A 381 -2.38 -5.23 44.36
N TYR A 382 -1.88 -4.35 43.50
CA TYR A 382 -0.50 -3.85 43.58
C TYR A 382 -0.45 -2.60 44.48
N ILE A 383 0.40 -2.62 45.51
CA ILE A 383 0.60 -1.52 46.46
C ILE A 383 1.92 -0.80 46.13
N ARG A 384 1.84 0.51 45.83
CA ARG A 384 2.97 1.33 45.34
C ARG A 384 3.72 2.14 46.41
N ASN A 385 3.04 2.58 47.47
CA ASN A 385 3.55 3.65 48.34
C ASN A 385 3.65 3.26 49.83
N ASN A 386 3.78 1.97 50.16
CA ASN A 386 3.69 1.47 51.55
C ASN A 386 2.45 1.98 52.32
N GLN A 387 1.39 2.37 51.61
CA GLN A 387 0.11 2.69 52.21
C GLN A 387 -0.53 1.37 52.61
N THR A 388 -0.61 1.13 53.92
CA THR A 388 -1.12 -0.11 54.54
C THR A 388 -2.57 0.01 55.02
N ASN A 389 -3.27 1.08 54.59
CA ASN A 389 -4.62 1.47 55.04
C ASN A 389 -5.75 0.57 54.50
N GLY A 390 -5.49 -0.71 54.26
CA GLY A 390 -6.47 -1.64 53.74
C GLY A 390 -6.50 -1.73 52.22
N GLY A 391 -7.58 -2.31 51.70
CA GLY A 391 -7.78 -2.49 50.27
C GLY A 391 -8.79 -3.58 49.96
N THR A 392 -9.17 -3.66 48.69
CA THR A 392 -10.08 -4.68 48.16
C THR A 392 -9.31 -5.69 47.34
N ILE A 393 -9.50 -6.97 47.63
CA ILE A 393 -8.99 -8.09 46.82
C ILE A 393 -10.11 -8.71 46.01
N ILE A 394 -9.77 -9.32 44.87
CA ILE A 394 -10.69 -10.25 44.19
C ILE A 394 -10.49 -11.59 44.87
N ALA A 395 -11.30 -11.86 45.90
CA ALA A 395 -11.20 -13.02 46.77
C ALA A 395 -11.66 -14.33 46.13
N ALA A 396 -12.45 -14.25 45.06
CA ALA A 396 -12.76 -15.39 44.21
C ALA A 396 -13.00 -14.91 42.78
N TYR A 397 -12.47 -15.63 41.80
CA TYR A 397 -12.75 -15.43 40.39
C TYR A 397 -13.05 -16.77 39.71
N ASN A 398 -14.34 -17.08 39.64
CA ASN A 398 -14.85 -18.34 39.11
C ASN A 398 -15.37 -18.16 37.70
N LEU A 399 -15.18 -19.19 36.88
CA LEU A 399 -15.65 -19.27 35.51
C LEU A 399 -16.52 -20.52 35.30
N GLY A 400 -17.35 -20.51 34.26
CA GLY A 400 -18.08 -21.67 33.78
C GLY A 400 -19.03 -22.26 34.82
N THR A 401 -19.04 -23.59 34.94
CA THR A 401 -19.95 -24.33 35.81
C THR A 401 -19.80 -23.98 37.29
N SER A 402 -18.59 -23.70 37.78
CA SER A 402 -18.38 -23.26 39.17
C SER A 402 -19.03 -21.91 39.47
N SER A 403 -19.11 -21.02 38.48
CA SER A 403 -19.84 -19.76 38.62
C SER A 403 -21.37 -19.95 38.64
N LEU A 404 -21.90 -20.96 37.95
CA LEU A 404 -23.35 -21.18 37.85
C LEU A 404 -23.96 -21.59 39.19
N VAL A 405 -23.27 -22.42 39.97
CA VAL A 405 -23.74 -22.86 41.29
C VAL A 405 -24.01 -21.66 42.21
N TRP A 406 -23.11 -20.68 42.18
CA TRP A 406 -23.19 -19.51 43.05
C TRP A 406 -24.33 -18.55 42.69
N GLN A 407 -24.83 -18.59 41.45
CA GLN A 407 -25.95 -17.75 41.03
C GLN A 407 -27.24 -18.02 41.82
N SER A 408 -27.36 -19.20 42.42
CA SER A 408 -28.53 -19.59 43.22
C SER A 408 -28.44 -19.19 44.71
N LEU A 409 -27.29 -18.65 45.15
CA LEU A 409 -27.02 -18.32 46.54
C LEU A 409 -27.23 -16.82 46.82
N PHE A 410 -27.50 -16.47 48.07
CA PHE A 410 -27.54 -15.06 48.48
C PHE A 410 -26.13 -14.46 48.53
N GLU A 411 -26.02 -13.16 48.21
CA GLU A 411 -24.75 -12.43 48.19
C GLU A 411 -24.01 -12.53 49.53
N SER A 412 -24.71 -12.46 50.66
CA SER A 412 -24.14 -12.62 52.01
C SER A 412 -23.52 -14.00 52.25
N ASP A 413 -24.18 -15.06 51.78
CA ASP A 413 -23.73 -16.45 51.98
C ASP A 413 -22.46 -16.73 51.17
N ILE A 414 -22.39 -16.17 49.95
CA ILE A 414 -21.20 -16.24 49.10
C ILE A 414 -20.06 -15.49 49.77
N ILE A 415 -20.30 -14.27 50.26
CA ILE A 415 -19.28 -13.46 50.93
C ILE A 415 -18.71 -14.20 52.16
N GLU A 416 -19.57 -14.77 53.01
CA GLU A 416 -19.14 -15.51 54.19
C GLU A 416 -18.39 -16.80 53.80
N LEU A 417 -18.86 -17.55 52.80
CA LEU A 417 -18.16 -18.73 52.26
C LEU A 417 -16.75 -18.36 51.78
N VAL A 418 -16.63 -17.30 50.99
CA VAL A 418 -15.34 -16.85 50.44
C VAL A 418 -14.41 -16.37 51.55
N LEU A 419 -14.91 -15.64 52.55
CA LEU A 419 -14.13 -15.21 53.71
C LEU A 419 -13.60 -16.41 54.50
N GLN A 420 -14.42 -17.43 54.73
CA GLN A 420 -14.01 -18.68 55.41
C GLN A 420 -12.91 -19.42 54.63
N GLN A 421 -13.02 -19.48 53.30
CA GLN A 421 -12.03 -20.11 52.44
C GLN A 421 -10.70 -19.34 52.45
N LEU A 422 -10.73 -18.01 52.47
CA LEU A 422 -9.52 -17.19 52.63
C LEU A 422 -8.84 -17.41 53.98
N ILE A 423 -9.61 -17.43 55.06
CA ILE A 423 -9.10 -17.71 56.41
C ILE A 423 -8.44 -19.10 56.45
N ARG A 424 -9.00 -20.08 55.73
CA ARG A 424 -8.40 -21.42 55.62
C ARG A 424 -7.10 -21.41 54.82
N LEU A 425 -7.04 -20.63 53.74
CA LEU A 425 -5.91 -20.63 52.81
C LEU A 425 -4.71 -19.85 53.33
N HIS A 426 -4.94 -18.76 54.07
CA HIS A 426 -3.91 -17.81 54.44
C HIS A 426 -3.31 -18.07 55.82
N ARG A 427 -2.02 -17.76 55.98
CA ARG A 427 -1.30 -17.94 57.25
C ARG A 427 -1.70 -16.88 58.28
N SER A 428 -2.14 -15.72 57.80
CA SER A 428 -2.60 -14.57 58.60
C SER A 428 -4.04 -14.70 59.11
N SER A 429 -4.52 -15.93 59.25
CA SER A 429 -5.94 -16.28 59.41
C SER A 429 -6.58 -15.79 60.71
N SER A 430 -5.82 -15.65 61.79
CA SER A 430 -6.37 -15.37 63.13
C SER A 430 -7.05 -14.01 63.26
N ASN A 431 -6.61 -13.00 62.48
CA ASN A 431 -7.08 -11.62 62.61
C ASN A 431 -7.88 -11.14 61.38
N MET A 432 -8.02 -11.98 60.35
CA MET A 432 -8.61 -11.57 59.06
C MET A 432 -10.08 -11.15 59.17
N ARG A 433 -10.85 -11.78 60.08
CA ARG A 433 -12.25 -11.37 60.35
C ARG A 433 -12.33 -9.97 60.94
N ASP A 434 -11.41 -9.60 61.82
CA ASP A 434 -11.40 -8.26 62.45
C ASP A 434 -11.09 -7.16 61.44
N TYR A 435 -10.33 -7.49 60.38
CA TYR A 435 -10.01 -6.55 59.32
C TYR A 435 -11.10 -6.40 58.27
N PHE A 436 -12.04 -7.35 58.19
CA PHE A 436 -13.05 -7.40 57.15
C PHE A 436 -14.07 -6.26 57.28
N GLN A 437 -14.31 -5.53 56.17
CA GLN A 437 -15.20 -4.36 56.14
C GLN A 437 -16.45 -4.58 55.27
N GLY A 438 -16.55 -5.72 54.59
CA GLY A 438 -17.65 -6.02 53.67
C GLY A 438 -17.16 -6.49 52.30
N GLY A 439 -18.09 -6.88 51.43
CA GLY A 439 -17.77 -7.41 50.12
C GLY A 439 -18.83 -7.11 49.08
N LYS A 440 -18.51 -7.42 47.82
CA LYS A 440 -19.41 -7.27 46.68
C LYS A 440 -19.31 -8.51 45.79
N VAL A 441 -20.45 -9.02 45.36
CA VAL A 441 -20.51 -10.13 44.39
C VAL A 441 -21.05 -9.63 43.05
N GLN A 442 -20.38 -9.99 41.95
CA GLN A 442 -20.86 -9.76 40.59
C GLN A 442 -21.02 -11.09 39.86
N HIS A 443 -22.27 -11.40 39.49
CA HIS A 443 -22.62 -12.55 38.67
C HIS A 443 -22.95 -12.12 37.24
N TRP A 444 -22.05 -12.36 36.29
CA TRP A 444 -22.29 -11.92 34.91
C TRP A 444 -23.36 -12.71 34.16
N CYS A 445 -23.60 -13.98 34.54
CA CYS A 445 -24.72 -14.76 33.99
C CYS A 445 -26.09 -14.37 34.56
N GLY A 446 -26.12 -13.73 35.73
CA GLY A 446 -27.33 -13.17 36.32
C GLY A 446 -27.57 -11.71 35.94
N ASP A 447 -26.65 -11.09 35.21
CA ASP A 447 -26.76 -9.68 34.81
C ASP A 447 -27.95 -9.50 33.85
N SER A 448 -28.82 -8.53 34.16
CA SER A 448 -30.08 -8.31 33.45
C SER A 448 -29.93 -7.72 32.05
N TYR A 449 -28.71 -7.32 31.65
CA TYR A 449 -28.44 -6.76 30.32
C TYR A 449 -27.41 -7.58 29.54
N ALA A 450 -26.40 -8.15 30.20
CA ALA A 450 -25.37 -8.95 29.54
C ALA A 450 -25.80 -10.40 29.33
N HIS A 451 -26.55 -11.00 30.28
CA HIS A 451 -26.99 -12.40 30.25
C HIS A 451 -25.86 -13.43 30.05
N GLY A 452 -24.65 -13.11 30.47
CA GLY A 452 -23.44 -13.90 30.24
C GLY A 452 -22.18 -13.06 30.41
N ALA A 453 -21.05 -13.69 30.74
CA ALA A 453 -19.80 -12.97 30.93
C ALA A 453 -19.17 -12.58 29.60
N PHE A 454 -18.87 -13.56 28.75
CA PHE A 454 -18.29 -13.34 27.43
C PHE A 454 -18.50 -14.56 26.55
N ALA A 455 -18.50 -14.34 25.25
CA ALA A 455 -18.52 -15.42 24.28
C ALA A 455 -17.32 -16.34 24.54
N ARG A 456 -17.54 -17.64 24.38
CA ARG A 456 -16.48 -18.63 24.37
C ARG A 456 -17.02 -19.83 23.65
N PHE A 457 -16.59 -20.03 22.41
CA PHE A 457 -17.10 -21.12 21.60
C PHE A 457 -16.88 -22.48 22.24
N ILE A 458 -17.93 -23.29 22.15
CA ILE A 458 -17.84 -24.75 22.27
C ILE A 458 -17.55 -25.33 20.86
N PRO A 459 -17.20 -26.62 20.74
CA PRO A 459 -16.83 -27.21 19.46
C PRO A 459 -17.82 -26.90 18.33
N PHE A 460 -17.28 -26.72 17.11
CA PHE A 460 -17.97 -26.35 15.86
C PHE A 460 -18.51 -24.93 15.76
N GLN A 461 -18.59 -24.14 16.84
CA GLN A 461 -19.23 -22.82 16.76
C GLN A 461 -18.43 -21.80 15.94
N GLU A 462 -17.10 -21.91 15.90
CA GLU A 462 -16.29 -21.06 15.00
C GLU A 462 -16.63 -21.35 13.55
N THR A 463 -16.72 -22.63 13.18
CA THR A 463 -16.97 -23.03 11.80
C THR A 463 -18.42 -22.79 11.38
N GLU A 464 -19.39 -23.01 12.26
CA GLU A 464 -20.82 -22.98 11.91
C GLU A 464 -21.51 -21.64 12.16
N LEU A 465 -21.11 -20.90 13.19
CA LEU A 465 -21.87 -19.74 13.68
C LEU A 465 -21.15 -18.41 13.46
N PHE A 466 -19.82 -18.39 13.49
CA PHE A 466 -19.03 -17.14 13.51
C PHE A 466 -19.36 -16.19 12.36
N HIS A 467 -19.38 -16.69 11.13
CA HIS A 467 -19.75 -15.89 9.95
C HIS A 467 -21.14 -15.25 10.11
N GLN A 468 -22.11 -16.00 10.63
CA GLN A 468 -23.47 -15.52 10.84
C GLN A 468 -23.56 -14.50 11.97
N LEU A 469 -22.65 -14.52 12.96
CA LEU A 469 -22.59 -13.48 14.01
C LEU A 469 -22.15 -12.13 13.44
N GLN A 470 -21.19 -12.12 12.51
CA GLN A 470 -20.65 -10.92 11.87
C GLN A 470 -21.55 -10.34 10.77
N THR A 471 -22.27 -11.20 10.03
CA THR A 471 -23.00 -10.80 8.82
C THR A 471 -24.12 -9.80 9.12
N PRO A 472 -24.15 -8.61 8.50
CA PRO A 472 -25.28 -7.69 8.59
C PRO A 472 -26.54 -8.30 7.95
N VAL A 473 -27.72 -7.92 8.45
CA VAL A 473 -29.00 -8.28 7.84
C VAL A 473 -29.69 -7.00 7.38
N SER A 474 -29.77 -6.79 6.07
CA SER A 474 -30.24 -5.52 5.50
C SER A 474 -29.44 -4.32 6.05
N LYS A 475 -30.11 -3.31 6.62
CA LYS A 475 -29.49 -2.12 7.24
C LYS A 475 -29.18 -2.28 8.74
N ILE A 476 -29.11 -3.52 9.22
CA ILE A 476 -28.89 -3.84 10.63
C ILE A 476 -27.56 -4.58 10.76
N HIS A 477 -26.60 -3.92 11.42
CA HIS A 477 -25.26 -4.42 11.66
C HIS A 477 -25.15 -4.95 13.10
N PHE A 478 -24.24 -5.89 13.33
CA PHE A 478 -24.01 -6.48 14.65
C PHE A 478 -22.55 -6.31 15.03
N ILE A 479 -22.31 -5.78 16.23
CA ILE A 479 -20.97 -5.60 16.79
C ILE A 479 -20.93 -6.02 18.26
N GLY A 480 -19.72 -6.12 18.79
CA GLY A 480 -19.43 -6.62 20.12
C GLY A 480 -18.37 -7.71 20.06
N GLU A 481 -17.80 -8.07 21.20
CA GLU A 481 -16.71 -9.06 21.25
C GLU A 481 -17.08 -10.40 20.60
N HIS A 482 -18.34 -10.82 20.69
CA HIS A 482 -18.88 -12.06 20.09
C HIS A 482 -18.90 -12.08 18.55
N THR A 483 -18.67 -10.94 17.90
CA THR A 483 -18.54 -10.85 16.44
C THR A 483 -17.07 -10.81 16.02
N THR A 484 -16.16 -11.20 16.91
CA THR A 484 -14.72 -11.33 16.65
C THR A 484 -14.22 -12.68 17.16
N LEU A 485 -12.96 -13.01 16.92
CA LEU A 485 -12.32 -14.21 17.49
C LEU A 485 -11.46 -13.88 18.73
N VAL A 486 -11.56 -12.65 19.25
CA VAL A 486 -10.81 -12.14 20.41
C VAL A 486 -11.76 -12.01 21.60
N HIS A 487 -12.37 -13.13 21.97
CA HIS A 487 -13.39 -13.18 23.01
C HIS A 487 -12.84 -12.95 24.42
N GLY A 488 -13.68 -12.38 25.29
CA GLY A 488 -13.32 -12.12 26.69
C GLY A 488 -12.28 -11.00 26.90
N TRP A 489 -11.97 -10.25 25.84
CA TRP A 489 -11.04 -9.13 25.88
C TRP A 489 -11.69 -7.84 25.35
N VAL A 490 -11.27 -6.70 25.90
CA VAL A 490 -11.71 -5.38 25.41
C VAL A 490 -11.30 -5.18 23.96
N GLU A 491 -10.14 -5.72 23.54
CA GLU A 491 -9.64 -5.67 22.16
C GLU A 491 -10.68 -6.17 21.14
N GLY A 492 -11.34 -7.30 21.40
CA GLY A 492 -12.39 -7.82 20.50
C GLY A 492 -13.56 -6.86 20.35
N ALA A 493 -13.95 -6.15 21.42
CA ALA A 493 -14.98 -5.12 21.34
C ALA A 493 -14.54 -3.91 20.49
N ILE A 494 -13.28 -3.48 20.60
CA ILE A 494 -12.74 -2.34 19.84
C ILE A 494 -12.56 -2.71 18.36
N ILE A 495 -12.02 -3.89 18.05
CA ILE A 495 -11.90 -4.40 16.67
C ILE A 495 -13.28 -4.44 16.02
N SER A 496 -14.28 -4.97 16.73
CA SER A 496 -15.66 -5.04 16.25
C SER A 496 -16.27 -3.64 16.00
N ALA A 497 -15.97 -2.67 16.86
CA ALA A 497 -16.42 -1.28 16.68
C ALA A 497 -15.88 -0.66 15.38
N VAL A 498 -14.57 -0.82 15.12
CA VAL A 498 -13.92 -0.33 13.90
C VAL A 498 -14.50 -1.01 12.66
N HIS A 499 -14.67 -2.34 12.71
CA HIS A 499 -15.30 -3.10 11.62
C HIS A 499 -16.74 -2.65 11.37
N GLY A 500 -17.53 -2.47 12.43
CA GLY A 500 -18.90 -1.97 12.35
C GLY A 500 -18.96 -0.60 11.70
N ALA A 501 -18.11 0.32 12.13
CA ALA A 501 -18.04 1.68 11.60
C ALA A 501 -17.73 1.65 10.10
N LEU A 502 -16.71 0.89 9.69
CA LEU A 502 -16.34 0.68 8.28
C LEU A 502 -17.47 0.01 7.46
N SER A 503 -18.21 -0.92 8.06
CA SER A 503 -19.30 -1.62 7.38
C SER A 503 -20.49 -0.71 7.06
N VAL A 504 -20.74 0.30 7.91
CA VAL A 504 -21.78 1.32 7.70
C VAL A 504 -21.30 2.38 6.73
N THR A 505 -20.04 2.81 6.87
CA THR A 505 -19.39 3.73 5.93
C THR A 505 -18.78 3.00 4.76
N ARG A 506 -19.37 1.88 4.29
CA ARG A 506 -18.97 1.30 2.99
C ARG A 506 -19.24 2.36 1.93
N GLN A 507 -18.23 3.20 1.73
CA GLN A 507 -18.10 4.10 0.62
C GLN A 507 -18.33 3.22 -0.58
N LYS A 508 -19.26 3.64 -1.44
CA LYS A 508 -19.33 3.05 -2.77
C LYS A 508 -17.91 3.11 -3.31
N GLU A 509 -17.31 1.94 -3.49
CA GLU A 509 -16.00 1.79 -4.10
C GLU A 509 -16.01 2.65 -5.37
N THR A 510 -15.22 3.73 -5.35
CA THR A 510 -15.18 4.63 -6.49
C THR A 510 -14.28 3.99 -7.52
N ILE A 511 -14.93 3.33 -8.47
CA ILE A 511 -14.25 2.68 -9.58
C ILE A 511 -13.76 3.77 -10.53
N PHE A 512 -12.47 3.78 -10.80
CA PHE A 512 -11.83 4.61 -11.82
C PHE A 512 -11.10 3.68 -12.80
N ASP A 513 -11.11 4.00 -14.08
CA ASP A 513 -10.39 3.20 -15.07
C ASP A 513 -8.87 3.41 -14.93
N VAL A 514 -8.45 4.60 -14.47
CA VAL A 514 -7.05 4.92 -14.13
C VAL A 514 -6.97 5.77 -12.86
N VAL A 515 -6.05 5.42 -11.95
CA VAL A 515 -5.68 6.25 -10.80
C VAL A 515 -4.25 6.76 -10.98
N ILE A 516 -4.05 8.08 -10.89
CA ILE A 516 -2.75 8.74 -10.97
C ILE A 516 -2.39 9.27 -9.58
N ILE A 517 -1.19 8.93 -9.10
CA ILE A 517 -0.69 9.38 -7.80
C ILE A 517 0.39 10.42 -8.03
N GLY A 518 0.14 11.63 -7.54
CA GLY A 518 0.95 12.84 -7.75
C GLY A 518 0.27 13.81 -8.74
N GLY A 519 -0.02 15.02 -8.28
CA GLY A 519 -0.73 16.11 -8.96
C GLY A 519 0.18 17.23 -9.48
N ASN A 520 1.47 16.97 -9.66
CA ASN A 520 2.40 17.92 -10.27
C ASN A 520 2.15 18.08 -11.80
N LEU A 521 2.96 18.89 -12.49
CA LEU A 521 2.86 19.10 -13.95
C LEU A 521 2.82 17.79 -14.76
N ILE A 522 3.54 16.75 -14.33
CA ILE A 522 3.56 15.44 -14.98
C ILE A 522 2.25 14.70 -14.73
N GLY A 523 1.74 14.72 -13.51
CA GLY A 523 0.46 14.10 -13.15
C GLY A 523 -0.72 14.73 -13.88
N LEU A 524 -0.80 16.06 -13.84
CA LEU A 524 -1.85 16.84 -14.52
C LEU A 524 -1.81 16.62 -16.04
N SER A 525 -0.63 16.73 -16.65
CA SER A 525 -0.50 16.47 -18.08
C SER A 525 -0.91 15.03 -18.40
N THR A 526 -0.40 14.03 -17.67
CA THR A 526 -0.73 12.60 -17.86
C THR A 526 -2.23 12.34 -17.83
N ALA A 527 -2.96 12.89 -16.85
CA ALA A 527 -4.41 12.76 -16.76
C ALA A 527 -5.11 13.34 -18.00
N LEU A 528 -4.69 14.54 -18.42
CA LEU A 528 -5.20 15.17 -19.62
C LEU A 528 -4.91 14.30 -20.86
N CYS A 529 -3.75 13.63 -20.96
CA CYS A 529 -3.49 12.66 -22.05
C CYS A 529 -4.62 11.67 -22.19
N LEU A 530 -4.91 11.06 -21.04
CA LEU A 530 -5.59 9.79 -20.99
C LEU A 530 -7.03 10.05 -21.29
N SER A 531 -7.56 11.16 -20.77
CA SER A 531 -8.88 11.67 -21.11
C SER A 531 -9.01 12.01 -22.61
N LEU A 532 -7.99 12.61 -23.24
CA LEU A 532 -8.05 12.98 -24.66
C LEU A 532 -7.92 11.76 -25.58
N LYS A 533 -7.07 10.79 -25.22
CA LYS A 533 -6.86 9.55 -26.01
C LYS A 533 -7.99 8.55 -25.82
N GLN A 534 -8.61 8.52 -24.65
CA GLN A 534 -9.69 7.60 -24.30
C GLN A 534 -10.77 8.38 -23.52
N PRO A 535 -11.71 9.05 -24.23
CA PRO A 535 -12.71 9.94 -23.63
C PRO A 535 -13.71 9.27 -22.69
N ASN A 536 -13.67 7.94 -22.56
CA ASN A 536 -14.56 7.19 -21.67
C ASN A 536 -13.88 6.76 -20.37
N LEU A 537 -12.56 7.00 -20.21
CA LEU A 537 -11.87 6.66 -18.98
C LEU A 537 -12.26 7.62 -17.86
N ARG A 538 -12.72 7.07 -16.74
CA ARG A 538 -12.79 7.81 -15.47
C ARG A 538 -11.41 7.81 -14.84
N ILE A 539 -10.83 9.00 -14.70
CA ILE A 539 -9.48 9.19 -14.19
C ILE A 539 -9.55 9.95 -12.88
N VAL A 540 -8.81 9.51 -11.87
CA VAL A 540 -8.61 10.29 -10.64
C VAL A 540 -7.15 10.60 -10.43
N ILE A 541 -6.85 11.83 -10.04
CA ILE A 541 -5.53 12.28 -9.57
C ILE A 541 -5.61 12.40 -8.05
N LEU A 542 -4.78 11.64 -7.35
CA LEU A 542 -4.59 11.70 -5.90
C LEU A 542 -3.35 12.53 -5.60
N GLU A 543 -3.51 13.64 -4.88
CA GLU A 543 -2.41 14.50 -4.43
C GLU A 543 -2.44 14.62 -2.91
N GLU A 544 -1.29 14.40 -2.27
CA GLU A 544 -1.13 14.49 -0.80
C GLU A 544 -1.28 15.93 -0.30
N ASN A 545 -0.93 16.92 -1.13
CA ASN A 545 -0.96 18.33 -0.80
C ASN A 545 -1.99 19.12 -1.64
N THR A 546 -1.97 20.45 -1.55
CA THR A 546 -2.70 21.30 -2.48
C THR A 546 -1.85 21.48 -3.74
N ILE A 547 -2.43 21.26 -4.91
CA ILE A 547 -1.79 21.38 -6.23
C ILE A 547 -1.38 22.84 -6.52
N ASN A 548 -1.87 23.80 -5.73
CA ASN A 548 -1.61 25.24 -5.89
C ASN A 548 -1.17 25.96 -4.60
N ASP A 549 -0.70 25.26 -3.56
CA ASP A 549 -0.10 25.96 -2.42
C ASP A 549 1.26 26.53 -2.86
N TYR A 550 1.25 27.83 -3.16
CA TYR A 550 2.38 28.68 -3.51
C TYR A 550 3.47 28.72 -2.42
N ASN A 551 3.60 27.73 -1.54
CA ASN A 551 4.56 27.70 -0.44
C ASN A 551 5.23 26.35 -0.18
N ASN A 552 4.85 25.23 -0.81
CA ASN A 552 5.46 23.94 -0.48
C ASN A 552 6.10 23.20 -1.69
N HIS A 553 7.43 23.14 -1.63
CA HIS A 553 8.36 22.15 -2.21
C HIS A 553 8.66 22.12 -3.72
N LEU A 554 8.21 23.11 -4.49
CA LEU A 554 8.86 23.51 -5.75
C LEU A 554 9.24 24.99 -5.79
N HIS A 555 9.27 25.64 -4.62
CA HIS A 555 10.10 26.82 -4.47
C HIS A 555 11.53 26.40 -4.59
N ILE A 556 12.13 26.76 -5.70
CA ILE A 556 12.81 28.06 -5.68
C ILE A 556 12.53 28.82 -7.06
N TYR A 557 12.00 28.22 -8.16
CA TYR A 557 12.22 28.67 -9.57
C TYR A 557 10.87 29.05 -10.13
N SER A 558 10.59 30.35 -10.16
CA SER A 558 9.40 30.85 -10.87
C SER A 558 9.49 30.68 -12.40
N GLN A 559 10.65 30.28 -12.94
CA GLN A 559 10.96 30.30 -14.38
C GLN A 559 12.02 29.23 -14.75
N GLU A 560 11.73 28.39 -15.75
CA GLU A 560 12.64 27.37 -16.28
C GLU A 560 13.24 27.81 -17.63
N HIS A 561 14.52 27.54 -17.90
CA HIS A 561 15.18 28.07 -19.10
C HIS A 561 14.81 27.28 -20.35
N PHE A 562 14.20 27.97 -21.32
CA PHE A 562 14.02 27.45 -22.67
C PHE A 562 15.20 27.89 -23.54
N ARG A 563 16.06 26.94 -23.93
CA ARG A 563 17.27 27.21 -24.73
C ARG A 563 17.12 26.59 -26.10
N GLN A 564 17.54 27.31 -27.13
CA GLN A 564 17.68 26.75 -28.49
C GLN A 564 19.14 26.55 -28.89
N ILE A 565 20.13 27.10 -28.17
CA ILE A 565 21.54 26.80 -28.41
C ILE A 565 21.93 25.56 -27.58
N PHE A 566 22.29 24.48 -28.27
CA PHE A 566 22.89 23.28 -27.69
C PHE A 566 24.11 22.84 -28.53
N ASP A 567 25.00 22.04 -27.94
CA ASP A 567 26.15 21.46 -28.62
C ASP A 567 25.81 20.21 -29.45
N LYS A 568 24.54 19.78 -29.45
CA LYS A 568 23.99 18.71 -30.28
C LYS A 568 22.80 19.20 -31.10
N GLU A 569 22.86 18.98 -32.40
CA GLU A 569 21.83 19.43 -33.37
C GLU A 569 20.43 18.89 -33.03
N TYR A 570 20.33 17.62 -32.63
CA TYR A 570 19.03 17.04 -32.26
C TYR A 570 18.39 17.74 -31.06
N LEU A 571 19.15 18.26 -30.09
CA LEU A 571 18.58 18.99 -28.95
C LEU A 571 18.02 20.35 -29.39
N VAL A 572 18.65 21.00 -30.37
CA VAL A 572 18.14 22.23 -30.99
C VAL A 572 16.85 21.95 -31.75
N GLN A 573 16.82 20.88 -32.56
CA GLN A 573 15.61 20.45 -33.26
C GLN A 573 14.47 20.15 -32.27
N LEU A 574 14.77 19.48 -31.16
CA LEU A 574 13.81 19.19 -30.09
C LEU A 574 13.25 20.46 -29.44
N ALA A 575 14.12 21.44 -29.16
CA ALA A 575 13.70 22.73 -28.61
C ALA A 575 12.82 23.51 -29.60
N ASN A 576 13.21 23.56 -30.88
CA ASN A 576 12.42 24.22 -31.93
C ASN A 576 11.04 23.59 -32.10
N MET A 577 10.95 22.25 -32.09
CA MET A 577 9.65 21.57 -32.09
C MET A 577 8.82 21.97 -30.86
N SER A 578 9.43 21.94 -29.68
CA SER A 578 8.77 22.29 -28.42
C SER A 578 8.25 23.73 -28.38
N PHE A 579 8.94 24.66 -29.03
CA PHE A 579 8.56 26.08 -29.09
C PHE A 579 7.18 26.29 -29.71
N THR A 580 6.94 25.72 -30.90
CA THR A 580 5.63 25.78 -31.57
C THR A 580 4.54 25.21 -30.69
N LEU A 581 4.90 24.19 -29.91
CA LEU A 581 3.96 23.45 -29.10
C LEU A 581 3.54 24.23 -27.84
N TRP A 582 4.44 25.01 -27.25
CA TRP A 582 4.11 25.95 -26.18
C TRP A 582 3.17 27.08 -26.63
N GLN A 583 3.42 27.63 -27.83
CA GLN A 583 2.58 28.69 -28.38
C GLN A 583 1.13 28.22 -28.61
N GLN A 584 0.94 26.97 -29.04
CA GLN A 584 -0.39 26.40 -29.22
C GLN A 584 -1.10 26.14 -27.88
N LEU A 585 -0.40 25.63 -26.86
CA LEU A 585 -0.98 25.49 -25.52
C LEU A 585 -1.46 26.84 -24.96
N GLU A 586 -0.67 27.89 -25.16
CA GLU A 586 -0.99 29.25 -24.72
C GLU A 586 -2.23 29.80 -25.42
N GLN A 587 -2.40 29.52 -26.71
CA GLN A 587 -3.61 29.89 -27.47
C GLN A 587 -4.86 29.17 -26.93
N ILE A 588 -4.74 27.91 -26.52
CA ILE A 588 -5.86 27.08 -26.07
C ILE A 588 -6.25 27.41 -24.62
N SER A 589 -5.29 27.78 -23.76
CA SER A 589 -5.56 28.05 -22.34
C SER A 589 -6.25 29.39 -22.06
N ASN A 590 -6.23 30.32 -23.03
CA ASN A 590 -7.00 31.57 -23.04
C ASN A 590 -6.79 32.42 -21.76
N LEU A 591 -5.56 32.44 -21.24
CA LEU A 591 -5.16 33.25 -20.08
C LEU A 591 -4.73 34.64 -20.53
N SER A 592 -5.25 35.68 -19.88
CA SER A 592 -4.98 37.09 -20.21
C SER A 592 -4.26 37.78 -19.05
N SER A 593 -2.92 37.72 -19.03
CA SER A 593 -2.02 38.73 -18.43
C SER A 593 -0.53 38.38 -18.58
N GLU A 594 -0.14 37.10 -18.57
CA GLU A 594 1.25 36.65 -18.72
C GLU A 594 1.37 35.43 -19.65
N SER A 595 2.44 35.38 -20.46
CA SER A 595 2.71 34.30 -21.42
C SER A 595 3.31 33.06 -20.77
N ILE A 596 2.96 31.86 -21.28
CA ILE A 596 3.60 30.59 -20.86
C ILE A 596 5.08 30.58 -21.28
N LEU A 597 5.40 31.14 -22.44
CA LEU A 597 6.75 31.18 -22.99
C LEU A 597 7.20 32.62 -23.24
N ASN A 598 8.14 33.12 -22.44
CA ASN A 598 8.71 34.45 -22.66
C ASN A 598 10.07 34.36 -23.35
N THR A 599 10.12 34.74 -24.63
CA THR A 599 11.34 34.68 -25.46
C THR A 599 11.93 36.04 -25.78
N ASN A 600 11.46 37.11 -25.14
CA ASN A 600 11.91 38.46 -25.46
C ASN A 600 13.27 38.82 -24.83
N ASP A 601 13.82 37.96 -23.97
CA ASP A 601 15.01 38.26 -23.18
C ASP A 601 16.32 37.67 -23.74
N GLY A 602 16.23 36.71 -24.68
CA GLY A 602 17.40 36.03 -25.26
C GLY A 602 18.30 35.35 -24.23
N PHE A 603 19.35 34.68 -24.69
CA PHE A 603 20.32 34.02 -23.80
C PHE A 603 21.75 34.20 -24.31
N LEU A 604 22.68 34.60 -23.42
CA LEU A 604 24.09 34.84 -23.72
C LEU A 604 24.96 33.74 -23.11
N PHE A 605 25.66 32.99 -23.96
CA PHE A 605 26.73 32.08 -23.56
C PHE A 605 28.07 32.81 -23.63
N LEU A 606 28.97 32.60 -22.66
CA LEU A 606 30.30 33.22 -22.61
C LEU A 606 31.40 32.15 -22.57
N ARG A 607 32.52 32.40 -23.25
CA ARG A 607 33.71 31.54 -23.24
C ARG A 607 35.00 32.35 -23.08
N ASN A 608 35.93 31.80 -22.32
CA ASN A 608 37.33 32.24 -22.31
C ASN A 608 38.10 31.55 -23.46
N PRO A 609 38.66 32.29 -24.45
CA PRO A 609 39.38 31.73 -25.58
C PRO A 609 40.67 30.98 -25.18
N ASN A 610 41.24 31.28 -24.01
CA ASN A 610 42.44 30.61 -23.49
C ASN A 610 42.16 29.26 -22.82
N MET A 611 40.89 28.87 -22.63
CA MET A 611 40.53 27.54 -22.15
C MET A 611 40.30 26.58 -23.33
N THR A 612 41.09 25.51 -23.37
CA THR A 612 41.05 24.47 -24.43
C THR A 612 40.13 23.30 -24.10
N GLN A 613 39.58 23.22 -22.87
CA GLN A 613 38.63 22.17 -22.48
C GLN A 613 37.18 22.60 -22.73
N SER A 614 36.38 21.67 -23.28
CA SER A 614 34.92 21.82 -23.37
C SER A 614 34.35 21.96 -21.97
N THR A 615 33.62 23.04 -21.71
CA THR A 615 32.85 23.20 -20.46
C THR A 615 31.83 22.07 -20.30
N ILE A 616 31.35 21.85 -19.06
CA ILE A 616 30.22 20.94 -18.77
C ILE A 616 28.96 21.29 -19.60
N GLU A 617 28.86 22.52 -20.09
CA GLU A 617 27.71 23.04 -20.84
C GLU A 617 27.79 22.82 -22.34
N GLY A 618 28.85 22.20 -22.84
CA GLY A 618 28.98 21.79 -24.23
C GLY A 618 30.21 22.35 -24.93
N ASN A 619 30.38 21.88 -26.17
CA ASN A 619 31.48 22.25 -27.03
C ASN A 619 31.12 23.53 -27.84
N TRP A 620 31.85 24.61 -27.59
CA TRP A 620 31.64 25.93 -28.21
C TRP A 620 31.69 25.88 -29.75
N ASP A 621 32.65 25.15 -30.32
CA ASP A 621 32.80 25.02 -31.77
C ASP A 621 31.63 24.22 -32.36
N SER A 622 31.11 23.26 -31.60
CA SER A 622 29.89 22.52 -31.97
C SER A 622 28.66 23.40 -31.92
N MET A 623 28.49 24.23 -30.89
CA MET A 623 27.39 25.20 -30.81
C MET A 623 27.44 26.21 -31.95
N LYS A 624 28.62 26.77 -32.24
CA LYS A 624 28.83 27.70 -33.34
C LYS A 624 28.47 27.07 -34.69
N ARG A 625 28.99 25.88 -34.96
CA ARG A 625 28.66 25.11 -36.16
C ARG A 625 27.17 24.81 -36.25
N ILE A 626 26.50 24.50 -35.14
CA ILE A 626 25.06 24.22 -35.14
C ILE A 626 24.25 25.51 -35.39
N CYS A 627 24.61 26.64 -34.77
CA CYS A 627 24.00 27.93 -35.05
C CYS A 627 24.13 28.28 -36.55
N GLU A 628 25.31 28.08 -37.14
CA GLU A 628 25.56 28.32 -38.57
C GLU A 628 24.79 27.32 -39.47
N ASN A 629 24.81 26.03 -39.13
CA ASN A 629 24.15 24.97 -39.92
C ASN A 629 22.61 25.06 -39.91
N LEU A 630 22.03 25.48 -38.79
CA LEU A 630 20.58 25.57 -38.60
C LEU A 630 20.03 26.99 -38.85
N ASP A 631 20.85 27.90 -39.41
CA ASP A 631 20.50 29.30 -39.67
C ASP A 631 19.88 30.01 -38.46
N MET A 632 20.44 29.75 -37.28
CA MET A 632 19.98 30.35 -36.04
C MET A 632 20.46 31.79 -35.95
N ASN A 633 19.62 32.68 -35.44
CA ASN A 633 19.94 34.09 -35.22
C ASN A 633 20.83 34.27 -33.96
N CYS A 634 22.03 33.69 -34.02
CA CYS A 634 23.05 33.75 -32.99
C CYS A 634 24.00 34.92 -33.29
N GLU A 635 24.10 35.88 -32.37
CA GLU A 635 25.02 37.00 -32.45
C GLU A 635 26.32 36.67 -31.71
N TYR A 636 27.43 36.65 -32.45
CA TYR A 636 28.76 36.44 -31.90
C TYR A 636 29.33 37.78 -31.44
N LEU A 637 29.60 37.89 -30.14
CA LEU A 637 30.07 39.11 -29.50
C LEU A 637 31.52 38.93 -29.10
N ASN A 638 32.41 39.71 -29.70
CA ASN A 638 33.80 39.79 -29.23
C ASN A 638 33.90 40.61 -27.92
N ASN A 639 35.08 40.63 -27.30
CA ASN A 639 35.27 41.31 -26.01
C ASN A 639 34.84 42.78 -26.02
N THR A 640 35.14 43.51 -27.10
CA THR A 640 34.77 44.92 -27.27
C THR A 640 33.26 45.10 -27.37
N GLN A 641 32.59 44.28 -28.17
CA GLN A 641 31.12 44.30 -28.33
C GLN A 641 30.40 43.90 -27.03
N LEU A 642 30.93 42.90 -26.31
CA LEU A 642 30.42 42.52 -24.99
C LEU A 642 30.51 43.68 -23.99
N ARG A 643 31.65 44.39 -23.94
CA ARG A 643 31.82 45.56 -23.06
C ARG A 643 30.91 46.73 -23.43
N ILE A 644 30.67 46.97 -24.72
CA ILE A 644 29.77 48.05 -25.17
C ILE A 644 28.31 47.70 -24.83
N ARG A 645 27.88 46.47 -25.12
CA ARG A 645 26.48 46.05 -25.00
C ARG A 645 26.09 45.72 -23.56
N TYR A 646 27.07 45.30 -22.76
CA TYR A 646 26.91 44.91 -21.36
C TYR A 646 28.00 45.61 -20.51
N PRO A 647 27.94 46.94 -20.36
CA PRO A 647 29.02 47.78 -19.81
C PRO A 647 29.36 47.55 -18.33
N MET A 648 28.64 46.66 -17.65
CA MET A 648 28.91 46.24 -16.27
C MET A 648 30.04 45.19 -16.17
N PHE A 649 30.55 44.71 -17.30
CA PHE A 649 31.62 43.72 -17.36
C PHE A 649 33.02 44.38 -17.32
N THR A 650 33.61 44.49 -16.13
CA THR A 650 35.08 44.47 -16.01
C THR A 650 35.58 43.03 -16.19
N LEU A 651 35.39 42.47 -17.39
CA LEU A 651 35.96 41.17 -17.73
C LEU A 651 37.50 41.30 -17.58
N ILE A 652 38.08 40.59 -16.63
CA ILE A 652 39.53 40.62 -16.35
C ILE A 652 40.33 40.04 -17.54
N ARG A 653 39.70 39.19 -18.36
CA ARG A 653 40.30 38.51 -19.51
C ARG A 653 39.49 38.76 -20.80
N GLU A 654 40.10 38.48 -21.93
CA GLU A 654 39.38 38.43 -23.21
C GLU A 654 38.35 37.30 -23.16
N TYR A 655 37.08 37.61 -23.40
CA TYR A 655 35.97 36.65 -23.45
C TYR A 655 35.22 36.88 -24.75
N GLU A 656 34.67 35.80 -25.29
CA GLU A 656 33.76 35.80 -26.44
C GLU A 656 32.37 35.33 -26.00
N GLY A 657 31.33 35.80 -26.69
CA GLY A 657 29.94 35.50 -26.37
C GLY A 657 29.14 35.02 -27.58
N ILE A 658 28.18 34.13 -27.37
CA ILE A 658 27.14 33.77 -28.35
C ILE A 658 25.79 34.14 -27.74
N PHE A 659 25.10 35.12 -28.31
CA PHE A 659 23.77 35.54 -27.88
C PHE A 659 22.70 35.01 -28.83
N HIS A 660 21.63 34.42 -28.31
CA HIS A 660 20.47 34.01 -29.12
C HIS A 660 19.19 34.65 -28.62
N ASN A 661 18.50 35.37 -29.49
CA ASN A 661 17.34 36.18 -29.12
C ASN A 661 16.03 35.40 -28.96
N GLN A 662 15.91 34.18 -29.47
CA GLN A 662 14.69 33.34 -29.31
C GLN A 662 14.79 32.34 -28.14
N SER A 663 15.88 32.40 -27.38
CA SER A 663 15.96 31.71 -26.08
C SER A 663 15.21 32.52 -25.02
N GLY A 664 14.69 31.85 -24.00
CA GLY A 664 13.79 32.47 -23.03
C GLY A 664 13.53 31.63 -21.79
N TYR A 665 12.39 31.86 -21.14
CA TYR A 665 11.96 31.05 -20.00
C TYR A 665 10.50 30.62 -20.09
N ILE A 666 10.20 29.48 -19.46
CA ILE A 666 8.86 28.92 -19.29
C ILE A 666 8.33 29.42 -17.95
N ASN A 667 7.15 30.04 -17.97
CA ASN A 667 6.41 30.43 -16.77
C ASN A 667 5.65 29.22 -16.22
N ILE A 668 6.25 28.55 -15.25
CA ILE A 668 5.72 27.31 -14.65
C ILE A 668 4.37 27.56 -13.95
N THR A 669 4.19 28.72 -13.33
CA THR A 669 2.94 29.11 -12.69
C THR A 669 1.81 29.22 -13.71
N THR A 670 2.03 29.96 -14.80
CA THR A 670 1.03 30.12 -15.87
C THR A 670 0.73 28.79 -16.56
N LEU A 671 1.74 27.93 -16.72
CA LEU A 671 1.56 26.58 -17.25
C LEU A 671 0.68 25.70 -16.35
N MET A 672 0.94 25.68 -15.05
CA MET A 672 0.18 24.88 -14.09
C MET A 672 -1.29 25.32 -14.04
N MET A 673 -1.53 26.63 -13.99
CA MET A 673 -2.89 27.18 -14.07
C MET A 673 -3.59 26.83 -15.39
N SER A 674 -2.85 26.84 -16.50
CA SER A 674 -3.40 26.43 -17.81
C SER A 674 -3.85 24.98 -17.82
N LEU A 675 -3.04 24.07 -17.25
CA LEU A 675 -3.38 22.64 -17.17
C LEU A 675 -4.57 22.38 -16.26
N LEU A 676 -4.61 23.01 -15.08
CA LEU A 676 -5.74 22.90 -14.15
C LEU A 676 -7.05 23.34 -14.82
N ARG A 677 -7.04 24.47 -15.53
CA ARG A 677 -8.23 24.95 -16.26
C ARG A 677 -8.71 23.98 -17.33
N LEU A 678 -7.80 23.35 -18.07
CA LEU A 678 -8.14 22.35 -19.08
C LEU A 678 -8.69 21.06 -18.45
N ILE A 679 -8.21 20.69 -17.26
CA ILE A 679 -8.74 19.57 -16.49
C ILE A 679 -10.12 19.88 -15.93
N ASP A 680 -10.35 21.09 -15.40
CA ASP A 680 -11.66 21.53 -14.90
C ASP A 680 -12.74 21.51 -15.99
N GLN A 681 -12.36 21.67 -17.25
CA GLN A 681 -13.25 21.57 -18.41
C GLN A 681 -13.56 20.11 -18.81
N ASN A 682 -12.91 19.13 -18.18
CA ASN A 682 -13.01 17.72 -18.54
C ASN A 682 -13.67 16.91 -17.42
N SER A 683 -14.95 16.55 -17.62
CA SER A 683 -15.74 15.82 -16.62
C SER A 683 -15.25 14.40 -16.30
N ASN A 684 -14.32 13.86 -17.08
CA ASN A 684 -13.78 12.52 -16.90
C ASN A 684 -12.59 12.47 -15.93
N ILE A 685 -11.98 13.62 -15.63
CA ILE A 685 -10.85 13.73 -14.70
C ILE A 685 -11.37 14.30 -13.37
N THR A 686 -11.04 13.63 -12.28
CA THR A 686 -11.30 14.12 -10.92
C THR A 686 -9.99 14.38 -10.20
N ILE A 687 -9.81 15.57 -9.65
CA ILE A 687 -8.68 15.90 -8.78
C ILE A 687 -9.10 15.72 -7.31
N ARG A 688 -8.25 15.07 -6.51
CA ARG A 688 -8.41 14.90 -5.06
C ARG A 688 -7.15 15.40 -4.35
N GLU A 689 -7.21 16.64 -3.86
CA GLU A 689 -6.15 17.24 -3.03
C GLU A 689 -6.27 16.79 -1.57
N HIS A 690 -5.15 16.78 -0.85
CA HIS A 690 -5.04 16.26 0.53
C HIS A 690 -5.55 14.82 0.68
N GLU A 691 -5.30 14.00 -0.34
CA GLU A 691 -5.70 12.60 -0.40
C GLU A 691 -4.47 11.72 -0.69
N GLU A 692 -3.76 11.38 0.39
CA GLU A 692 -2.53 10.58 0.35
C GLU A 692 -2.86 9.09 0.15
N LEU A 693 -2.10 8.38 -0.69
CA LEU A 693 -2.18 6.93 -0.77
C LEU A 693 -1.48 6.30 0.44
N LEU A 694 -2.24 5.58 1.27
CA LEU A 694 -1.69 4.85 2.43
C LEU A 694 -1.42 3.38 2.14
N SER A 695 -2.25 2.76 1.30
CA SER A 695 -2.12 1.34 1.01
C SER A 695 -2.65 0.98 -0.38
N LEU A 696 -2.05 -0.05 -0.97
CA LEU A 696 -2.43 -0.59 -2.27
C LEU A 696 -2.48 -2.12 -2.20
N GLN A 697 -3.57 -2.69 -2.70
CA GLN A 697 -3.77 -4.13 -2.77
C GLN A 697 -3.97 -4.55 -4.23
N LEU A 698 -3.11 -5.45 -4.70
CA LEU A 698 -3.24 -6.08 -6.02
C LEU A 698 -4.25 -7.23 -5.92
N LEU A 699 -5.30 -7.19 -6.73
CA LEU A 699 -6.25 -8.27 -6.93
C LEU A 699 -6.05 -8.89 -8.32
N GLN A 700 -6.76 -9.98 -8.63
CA GLN A 700 -6.55 -10.73 -9.88
C GLN A 700 -6.83 -9.89 -11.14
N ASP A 701 -7.75 -8.92 -11.06
CA ASP A 701 -8.31 -8.18 -12.18
C ASP A 701 -8.27 -6.64 -12.02
N HIS A 702 -7.98 -6.14 -10.82
CA HIS A 702 -7.88 -4.70 -10.52
C HIS A 702 -7.01 -4.43 -9.29
N VAL A 703 -6.78 -3.16 -9.02
CA VAL A 703 -6.01 -2.64 -7.89
C VAL A 703 -6.93 -1.87 -6.96
N LYS A 704 -6.91 -2.19 -5.67
CA LYS A 704 -7.59 -1.43 -4.62
C LYS A 704 -6.62 -0.47 -3.96
N LEU A 705 -7.03 0.78 -3.81
CA LEU A 705 -6.25 1.85 -3.19
C LEU A 705 -7.01 2.39 -1.99
N ILE A 706 -6.31 2.53 -0.87
CA ILE A 706 -6.82 3.11 0.37
C ILE A 706 -6.07 4.41 0.61
N THR A 707 -6.83 5.49 0.84
CA THR A 707 -6.27 6.82 1.06
C THR A 707 -6.34 7.24 2.54
N ASN A 708 -5.64 8.30 2.93
CA ASN A 708 -5.71 8.89 4.28
C ASN A 708 -7.09 9.42 4.65
N ARG A 709 -7.95 9.61 3.64
CA ARG A 709 -9.38 9.86 3.80
C ARG A 709 -10.18 8.57 3.84
N GLY A 710 -9.56 7.42 4.07
CA GLY A 710 -10.14 6.07 4.06
C GLY A 710 -10.99 5.73 2.82
N ILE A 711 -10.91 6.51 1.73
CA ILE A 711 -11.64 6.29 0.49
C ILE A 711 -11.09 5.06 -0.22
N LEU A 712 -11.97 4.11 -0.50
CA LEU A 712 -11.63 2.95 -1.33
C LEU A 712 -11.82 3.29 -2.81
N HIS A 713 -10.70 3.39 -3.54
CA HIS A 713 -10.70 3.46 -5.00
C HIS A 713 -10.34 2.10 -5.57
N SER A 714 -10.95 1.77 -6.71
CA SER A 714 -10.56 0.60 -7.50
C SER A 714 -10.23 0.98 -8.91
N SER A 715 -9.16 0.40 -9.44
CA SER A 715 -8.76 0.68 -10.81
C SER A 715 -8.05 -0.47 -11.49
N GLN A 716 -8.24 -0.62 -12.79
CA GLN A 716 -7.47 -1.56 -13.60
C GLN A 716 -6.01 -1.11 -13.75
N LYS A 717 -5.72 0.19 -13.60
CA LYS A 717 -4.39 0.77 -13.83
C LYS A 717 -4.08 1.85 -12.81
N VAL A 718 -2.89 1.76 -12.23
CA VAL A 718 -2.34 2.79 -11.33
C VAL A 718 -1.06 3.34 -11.95
N ILE A 719 -0.97 4.67 -12.01
CA ILE A 719 0.20 5.40 -12.53
C ILE A 719 0.85 6.15 -11.37
N LEU A 720 2.14 5.88 -11.15
CA LEU A 720 2.94 6.57 -10.14
C LEU A 720 3.75 7.67 -10.81
N ILE A 721 3.57 8.91 -10.35
CA ILE A 721 4.34 10.04 -10.86
C ILE A 721 5.60 10.22 -10.01
N PRO A 722 6.79 10.32 -10.64
CA PRO A 722 8.01 10.52 -9.88
C PRO A 722 8.11 11.95 -9.30
N ASP A 723 7.85 12.10 -8.01
CA ASP A 723 7.99 13.34 -7.23
C ASP A 723 8.73 13.13 -5.88
N ALA A 724 8.70 14.13 -5.00
CA ALA A 724 9.33 14.08 -3.68
C ALA A 724 8.81 12.92 -2.79
N ASN A 725 7.60 12.42 -3.07
CA ASN A 725 6.90 11.40 -2.29
C ASN A 725 7.09 9.97 -2.81
N VAL A 726 7.80 9.79 -3.92
CA VAL A 726 8.09 8.46 -4.52
C VAL A 726 8.74 7.50 -3.54
N LYS A 727 9.57 8.00 -2.63
CA LYS A 727 10.19 7.17 -1.59
C LYS A 727 9.20 6.68 -0.54
N ASN A 728 8.16 7.46 -0.24
CA ASN A 728 7.09 7.04 0.66
C ASN A 728 6.20 6.02 -0.05
N ILE A 729 5.88 6.27 -1.32
CA ILE A 729 5.06 5.40 -2.16
C ILE A 729 5.77 4.06 -2.48
N SER A 730 7.09 4.06 -2.72
CA SER A 730 7.82 2.82 -3.05
C SER A 730 7.79 1.77 -1.93
N ARG A 731 7.70 2.22 -0.66
CA ARG A 731 7.54 1.33 0.49
C ARG A 731 6.24 0.51 0.44
N LEU A 732 5.20 1.03 -0.21
CA LEU A 732 3.90 0.35 -0.34
C LEU A 732 3.97 -0.86 -1.28
N PHE A 733 4.98 -0.94 -2.15
CA PHE A 733 5.14 -2.03 -3.11
C PHE A 733 6.14 -3.11 -2.67
N ASN A 734 6.63 -3.04 -1.42
CA ASN A 734 7.55 -4.02 -0.84
C ASN A 734 8.85 -4.22 -1.65
N PHE A 735 9.29 -3.20 -2.39
CA PHE A 735 10.59 -3.16 -3.03
C PHE A 735 11.31 -1.84 -2.71
N ASP A 736 12.62 -1.92 -2.45
CA ASP A 736 13.47 -0.74 -2.28
C ASP A 736 14.01 -0.29 -3.64
N LEU A 737 13.54 0.86 -4.12
CA LEU A 737 14.18 1.55 -5.25
C LEU A 737 15.46 2.21 -4.73
N ASN A 738 16.59 1.55 -4.93
CA ASN A 738 17.90 2.05 -4.56
C ASN A 738 18.35 3.15 -5.55
N MET A 739 17.65 4.29 -5.53
CA MET A 739 17.96 5.43 -6.39
C MET A 739 19.03 6.30 -5.74
N ARG A 740 20.19 6.38 -6.40
CA ARG A 740 21.25 7.32 -6.03
C ARG A 740 20.90 8.70 -6.60
N VAL A 741 20.42 9.60 -5.75
CA VAL A 741 20.19 11.00 -6.13
C VAL A 741 21.56 11.68 -6.28
N LEU A 742 22.00 11.86 -7.53
CA LEU A 742 23.22 12.60 -7.86
C LEU A 742 22.94 14.10 -7.73
N LYS A 743 23.46 14.75 -6.68
CA LYS A 743 23.49 16.21 -6.59
C LYS A 743 24.68 16.74 -7.38
N LEU A 744 24.43 17.35 -8.54
CA LEU A 744 25.44 18.07 -9.33
C LEU A 744 25.12 19.58 -9.27
N PRO A 745 26.02 20.46 -8.81
CA PRO A 745 25.76 21.88 -8.75
C PRO A 745 26.01 22.54 -10.12
N ILE A 746 24.99 23.18 -10.71
CA ILE A 746 25.08 24.03 -11.90
C ILE A 746 24.12 25.23 -11.69
N TYR A 747 24.52 26.47 -12.03
CA TYR A 747 23.79 27.72 -11.70
C TYR A 747 23.52 28.63 -12.94
N TYR A 748 22.33 29.24 -13.08
CA TYR A 748 21.98 30.24 -14.14
C TYR A 748 20.96 31.34 -13.68
N PHE A 749 20.85 32.46 -14.44
CA PHE A 749 20.48 33.82 -13.98
C PHE A 749 19.14 34.43 -14.52
N ARG A 750 18.56 35.45 -13.84
CA ARG A 750 17.27 36.15 -14.11
C ARG A 750 17.40 37.65 -14.46
N ARG A 751 16.42 38.24 -15.19
CA ARG A 751 16.21 39.71 -15.41
C ARG A 751 15.02 40.26 -14.56
N LEU A 752 15.10 41.50 -14.09
CA LEU A 752 14.06 42.13 -13.23
C LEU A 752 13.29 43.37 -13.79
N SER A 753 13.61 43.96 -14.96
CA SER A 753 12.66 44.88 -15.67
C SER A 753 13.12 45.34 -17.08
N ASN A 754 12.21 46.01 -17.82
CA ASN A 754 12.40 46.50 -19.19
C ASN A 754 13.43 47.63 -19.37
N PHE A 755 13.74 48.41 -18.33
CA PHE A 755 14.64 49.58 -18.44
C PHE A 755 16.03 49.38 -17.84
N VAL A 756 16.32 48.18 -17.30
CA VAL A 756 17.60 47.86 -16.68
C VAL A 756 18.06 46.47 -17.14
N ARG A 757 19.17 46.41 -17.90
CA ARG A 757 19.82 45.14 -18.32
C ARG A 757 20.87 44.74 -17.29
N LEU A 758 20.44 44.20 -16.15
CA LEU A 758 21.34 43.62 -15.13
C LEU A 758 21.44 42.10 -15.30
N PRO A 759 22.64 41.51 -15.36
CA PRO A 759 22.86 40.08 -15.12
C PRO A 759 22.98 39.82 -13.61
N ASN A 760 22.27 38.81 -13.08
CA ASN A 760 22.27 38.46 -11.65
C ASN A 760 23.44 37.53 -11.21
N GLY A 761 24.53 37.44 -11.97
CA GLY A 761 25.77 36.72 -11.59
C GLY A 761 26.55 36.14 -12.77
N ILE A 762 27.78 35.64 -12.53
CA ILE A 762 28.68 35.01 -13.51
C ILE A 762 29.16 33.66 -12.92
N VAL A 763 29.09 32.56 -13.68
CA VAL A 763 29.77 31.30 -13.31
C VAL A 763 31.06 31.22 -14.12
N MET A 764 32.22 31.32 -13.47
CA MET A 764 33.52 31.02 -14.07
C MET A 764 34.12 29.81 -13.34
N ASN A 765 34.54 28.80 -14.10
CA ASN A 765 35.39 27.72 -13.58
C ASN A 765 36.82 28.25 -13.51
N ASP A 766 37.38 28.45 -12.32
CA ASP A 766 38.82 28.56 -12.16
C ASP A 766 39.28 27.69 -10.99
N GLN A 767 40.22 26.77 -11.25
CA GLN A 767 40.63 25.76 -10.27
C GLN A 767 41.61 26.26 -9.22
N ASN A 768 42.07 27.53 -9.21
CA ASN A 768 42.97 28.03 -8.17
C ASN A 768 42.87 29.56 -7.92
N GLN A 769 42.27 29.90 -6.77
CA GLN A 769 42.39 31.06 -5.87
C GLN A 769 42.25 32.54 -6.33
N GLN A 770 41.38 33.24 -5.56
CA GLN A 770 41.38 34.64 -5.09
C GLN A 770 41.66 35.80 -6.07
N GLU A 771 40.58 36.45 -6.53
CA GLU A 771 40.52 37.92 -6.64
C GLU A 771 39.09 38.41 -6.29
N ASN A 772 39.02 39.43 -5.42
CA ASN A 772 37.79 40.00 -4.88
C ASN A 772 37.00 40.79 -5.93
N PHE A 773 35.73 40.42 -6.14
CA PHE A 773 34.70 41.37 -6.60
C PHE A 773 33.70 41.61 -5.48
N SER A 774 33.54 42.89 -5.12
CA SER A 774 32.65 43.36 -4.07
C SER A 774 31.22 42.86 -4.26
N SER A 775 30.78 42.11 -3.27
CA SER A 775 29.46 41.55 -3.00
C SER A 775 28.27 42.48 -3.28
N PHE A 776 27.24 41.96 -3.96
CA PHE A 776 25.86 42.13 -3.51
C PHE A 776 25.36 40.78 -3.02
N SER A 777 25.03 40.73 -1.73
CA SER A 777 24.48 39.59 -1.03
C SER A 777 22.99 39.43 -1.31
N ILE A 778 22.58 38.32 -1.93
CA ILE A 778 21.34 37.64 -1.55
C ILE A 778 21.68 36.14 -1.48
N ALA A 779 21.49 35.58 -0.28
CA ALA A 779 21.60 34.16 -0.01
C ALA A 779 20.69 33.37 -0.95
N SER A 780 21.22 32.34 -1.62
CA SER A 780 20.37 31.30 -2.21
C SER A 780 21.03 29.93 -2.06
N THR A 781 20.38 29.13 -1.22
CA THR A 781 20.41 27.68 -1.18
C THR A 781 19.74 27.16 -2.45
N SER A 782 20.46 26.35 -3.23
CA SER A 782 20.03 25.86 -4.56
C SER A 782 19.46 24.43 -4.49
N ASP A 783 18.18 24.25 -4.83
CA ASP A 783 17.52 22.93 -4.98
C ASP A 783 16.67 22.88 -6.25
N TYR A 784 17.18 22.34 -7.38
CA TYR A 784 16.38 22.15 -8.62
C TYR A 784 16.88 21.19 -9.71
N ILE A 785 15.97 20.97 -10.68
CA ILE A 785 15.88 19.94 -11.71
C ILE A 785 16.26 20.47 -13.11
N ILE A 786 16.93 19.65 -13.92
CA ILE A 786 17.23 19.90 -15.35
C ILE A 786 16.10 19.33 -16.21
N ILE A 787 15.38 20.18 -16.95
CA ILE A 787 14.40 19.72 -17.94
C ILE A 787 15.10 19.33 -19.25
N LYS A 788 15.16 18.04 -19.56
CA LYS A 788 15.69 17.54 -20.85
C LYS A 788 14.72 17.87 -22.00
N PRO A 789 15.20 18.13 -23.23
CA PRO A 789 14.33 18.38 -24.39
C PRO A 789 13.31 17.26 -24.69
N THR A 790 13.56 16.03 -24.23
CA THR A 790 12.60 14.91 -24.26
C THR A 790 11.37 15.11 -23.37
N PHE A 791 11.51 15.78 -22.22
CA PHE A 791 10.38 16.11 -21.33
C PHE A 791 9.51 17.20 -21.95
N ILE A 792 10.15 18.21 -22.55
CA ILE A 792 9.46 19.29 -23.26
C ILE A 792 8.75 18.73 -24.49
N GLN A 793 9.39 17.84 -25.26
CA GLN A 793 8.73 17.12 -26.34
C GLN A 793 7.53 16.30 -25.83
N ASN A 794 7.62 15.56 -24.73
CA ASN A 794 6.52 14.71 -24.28
C ASN A 794 5.29 15.49 -23.80
N ILE A 795 5.45 16.66 -23.18
CA ILE A 795 4.32 17.51 -22.76
C ILE A 795 3.72 18.22 -23.98
N SER A 796 4.59 18.77 -24.82
CA SER A 796 4.19 19.68 -25.88
C SER A 796 3.73 18.92 -27.14
N LYS A 797 4.38 17.81 -27.50
CA LYS A 797 3.95 16.91 -28.60
C LYS A 797 2.62 16.25 -28.28
N PHE A 798 2.34 16.03 -27.01
CA PHE A 798 1.12 15.39 -26.54
C PHE A 798 -0.11 16.28 -26.53
N LEU A 799 0.05 17.56 -26.17
CA LEU A 799 -1.02 18.56 -26.21
C LEU A 799 -1.46 18.87 -27.65
N ILE A 800 -0.69 18.43 -28.65
CA ILE A 800 -0.86 18.82 -30.06
C ILE A 800 -1.02 17.63 -31.00
N ASP A 801 -0.40 16.48 -30.69
CA ASP A 801 -0.77 15.17 -31.27
C ASP A 801 -2.18 14.73 -30.85
N SER A 802 -2.79 15.40 -29.84
CA SER A 802 -4.22 15.27 -29.51
C SER A 802 -5.14 16.17 -30.35
N ILE A 803 -4.58 16.97 -31.27
CA ILE A 803 -5.34 17.77 -32.23
C ILE A 803 -5.06 17.34 -33.68
N TYR A 804 -3.90 16.77 -34.04
CA TYR A 804 -3.71 16.17 -35.38
C TYR A 804 -2.83 14.90 -35.41
N THR A 805 -3.47 13.78 -35.74
CA THR A 805 -2.95 12.59 -36.45
C THR A 805 -1.74 11.83 -35.88
N GLY A 806 -2.02 10.81 -35.06
CA GLY A 806 -1.09 9.71 -34.75
C GLY A 806 -1.76 8.35 -34.47
N THR A 807 -3.09 8.25 -34.59
CA THR A 807 -3.92 7.13 -34.13
C THR A 807 -4.11 5.99 -35.14
N VAL A 808 -3.68 6.12 -36.40
CA VAL A 808 -4.09 5.15 -37.44
C VAL A 808 -3.41 3.79 -37.29
N LEU A 809 -2.11 3.68 -36.97
CA LEU A 809 -1.43 2.37 -36.97
C LEU A 809 -1.77 1.45 -35.77
N ASN A 810 -1.99 2.03 -34.58
CA ASN A 810 -2.48 1.26 -33.41
C ASN A 810 -3.97 0.91 -33.54
N TRP A 811 -4.77 1.78 -34.19
CA TRP A 811 -6.15 1.49 -34.54
C TRP A 811 -6.23 0.34 -35.56
N VAL A 812 -5.41 0.37 -36.61
CA VAL A 812 -5.32 -0.69 -37.65
C VAL A 812 -4.96 -2.04 -37.04
N SER A 813 -3.98 -2.11 -36.14
CA SER A 813 -3.57 -3.38 -35.52
C SER A 813 -4.67 -3.98 -34.62
N HIS A 814 -5.43 -3.13 -33.91
CA HIS A 814 -6.56 -3.56 -33.10
C HIS A 814 -7.78 -3.98 -33.95
N HIS A 815 -8.09 -3.27 -35.04
CA HIS A 815 -9.28 -3.51 -35.87
C HIS A 815 -9.09 -4.66 -36.86
N LEU A 816 -7.85 -4.93 -37.32
CA LEU A 816 -7.54 -6.08 -38.17
C LEU A 816 -7.75 -7.43 -37.48
N ASN A 817 -7.69 -7.51 -36.14
CA ASN A 817 -7.89 -8.77 -35.42
C ASN A 817 -9.27 -8.88 -34.73
N THR A 818 -10.09 -7.84 -34.78
CA THR A 818 -11.37 -7.78 -34.04
C THR A 818 -12.60 -7.52 -34.91
N LEU A 819 -12.44 -7.10 -36.18
CA LEU A 819 -13.55 -6.76 -37.08
C LEU A 819 -13.40 -7.43 -38.46
N THR A 820 -14.52 -7.70 -39.13
CA THR A 820 -14.68 -8.38 -40.44
C THR A 820 -14.17 -7.58 -41.65
N LEU A 821 -13.06 -6.83 -41.49
CA LEU A 821 -12.55 -5.91 -42.48
C LEU A 821 -12.00 -6.67 -43.70
N THR A 822 -12.51 -6.33 -44.90
CA THR A 822 -12.13 -6.96 -46.18
C THR A 822 -11.26 -6.06 -47.07
N THR A 823 -11.29 -4.74 -46.88
CA THR A 823 -10.46 -3.78 -47.64
C THR A 823 -9.82 -2.76 -46.70
N LEU A 824 -8.53 -2.52 -46.86
CA LEU A 824 -7.75 -1.56 -46.08
C LEU A 824 -6.87 -0.70 -47.01
N ASN A 825 -7.06 0.63 -46.96
CA ASN A 825 -6.25 1.58 -47.72
C ASN A 825 -5.41 2.45 -46.77
N LEU A 826 -4.09 2.30 -46.88
CA LEU A 826 -3.10 3.01 -46.07
C LEU A 826 -2.11 3.81 -46.93
N THR A 827 -2.52 4.19 -48.14
CA THR A 827 -1.74 5.04 -49.05
C THR A 827 -1.22 6.34 -48.41
N LYS A 828 0.02 6.76 -48.70
CA LYS A 828 0.60 8.07 -48.29
C LYS A 828 0.76 8.29 -46.78
N ASN A 829 0.93 7.22 -46.00
CA ASN A 829 1.05 7.28 -44.55
C ASN A 829 2.47 7.14 -44.01
N LYS A 830 3.50 7.21 -44.87
CA LYS A 830 4.93 7.13 -44.48
C LYS A 830 5.25 5.92 -43.58
N ILE A 831 4.61 4.77 -43.85
CA ILE A 831 4.69 3.57 -43.01
C ILE A 831 6.14 3.08 -42.83
N GLY A 832 6.95 3.11 -43.89
CA GLY A 832 8.33 2.62 -43.89
C GLY A 832 8.48 1.11 -43.57
N ASP A 833 9.71 0.60 -43.54
CA ASP A 833 9.98 -0.83 -43.31
C ASP A 833 9.49 -1.32 -41.94
N VAL A 834 9.67 -0.50 -40.89
CA VAL A 834 9.26 -0.86 -39.52
C VAL A 834 7.73 -0.92 -39.41
N GLY A 835 7.02 0.00 -40.06
CA GLY A 835 5.55 -0.05 -40.11
C GLY A 835 5.05 -1.22 -40.95
N ALA A 836 5.74 -1.57 -42.04
CA ALA A 836 5.42 -2.74 -42.85
C ALA A 836 5.64 -4.05 -42.06
N GLN A 837 6.67 -4.13 -41.22
CA GLN A 837 6.89 -5.25 -40.29
C GLN A 837 5.74 -5.40 -39.30
N HIS A 838 5.27 -4.30 -38.70
CA HIS A 838 4.16 -4.33 -37.75
C HIS A 838 2.85 -4.74 -38.43
N LEU A 839 2.61 -4.23 -39.64
CA LEU A 839 1.47 -4.62 -40.45
C LEU A 839 1.55 -6.11 -40.81
N ALA A 840 2.73 -6.61 -41.20
CA ALA A 840 2.94 -8.01 -41.53
C ALA A 840 2.70 -8.96 -40.35
N ASN A 841 3.22 -8.62 -39.17
CA ASN A 841 2.98 -9.37 -37.94
C ASN A 841 1.49 -9.45 -37.60
N THR A 842 0.75 -8.37 -37.87
CA THR A 842 -0.70 -8.31 -37.65
C THR A 842 -1.46 -9.15 -38.70
N LEU A 843 -1.09 -9.04 -39.97
CA LEU A 843 -1.76 -9.72 -41.08
C LEU A 843 -1.53 -11.24 -41.10
N ARG A 844 -0.49 -11.73 -40.42
CA ARG A 844 -0.18 -13.16 -40.34
C ARG A 844 -1.32 -14.00 -39.74
N THR A 845 -2.11 -13.42 -38.84
CA THR A 845 -3.26 -14.08 -38.19
C THR A 845 -4.61 -13.60 -38.71
N ASN A 846 -4.62 -12.64 -39.63
CA ASN A 846 -5.86 -12.10 -40.19
C ASN A 846 -6.42 -13.06 -41.26
N MET A 847 -7.69 -13.42 -41.14
CA MET A 847 -8.38 -14.35 -42.06
C MET A 847 -9.51 -13.67 -42.86
N THR A 848 -9.55 -12.34 -42.94
CA THR A 848 -10.71 -11.63 -43.55
C THR A 848 -10.31 -10.60 -44.60
N LEU A 849 -9.10 -10.05 -44.53
CA LEU A 849 -8.67 -8.97 -45.42
C LEU A 849 -8.40 -9.54 -46.83
N ALA A 850 -9.07 -8.97 -47.82
CA ALA A 850 -8.97 -9.31 -49.23
C ALA A 850 -8.18 -8.26 -50.04
N THR A 851 -8.27 -6.97 -49.69
CA THR A 851 -7.62 -5.88 -50.44
C THR A 851 -6.78 -4.98 -49.53
N LEU A 852 -5.53 -4.74 -49.90
CA LEU A 852 -4.59 -3.87 -49.18
C LEU A 852 -3.89 -2.87 -50.11
N TYR A 853 -4.07 -1.57 -49.87
CA TYR A 853 -3.36 -0.49 -50.59
C TYR A 853 -2.30 0.15 -49.70
N LEU A 854 -1.04 0.10 -50.16
CA LEU A 854 0.14 0.62 -49.47
C LEU A 854 0.97 1.55 -50.36
N TYR A 855 0.37 2.16 -51.38
CA TYR A 855 1.07 3.06 -52.30
C TYR A 855 1.66 4.30 -51.61
N ASP A 856 2.87 4.73 -52.02
CA ASP A 856 3.58 5.93 -51.52
C ASP A 856 3.80 5.95 -49.99
N ASN A 857 4.34 4.85 -49.47
CA ASN A 857 4.55 4.65 -48.03
C ASN A 857 6.01 4.51 -47.61
N ASN A 858 6.94 4.75 -48.54
CA ASN A 858 8.37 4.70 -48.27
C ASN A 858 8.87 3.31 -47.81
N ILE A 859 8.18 2.24 -48.23
CA ILE A 859 8.50 0.84 -47.93
C ILE A 859 9.70 0.41 -48.78
N GLY A 860 10.77 -0.05 -48.15
CA GLY A 860 11.99 -0.57 -48.75
C GLY A 860 12.01 -2.09 -48.89
N TYR A 861 13.19 -2.66 -49.18
CA TYR A 861 13.33 -4.10 -49.37
C TYR A 861 13.02 -4.91 -48.09
N LEU A 862 13.34 -4.40 -46.89
CA LEU A 862 13.04 -5.07 -45.63
C LEU A 862 11.53 -5.13 -45.38
N GLY A 863 10.80 -4.04 -45.65
CA GLY A 863 9.35 -4.03 -45.57
C GLY A 863 8.70 -4.98 -46.58
N ALA A 864 9.25 -5.06 -47.80
CA ALA A 864 8.82 -6.03 -48.81
C ALA A 864 9.09 -7.48 -48.39
N GLN A 865 10.20 -7.76 -47.71
CA GLN A 865 10.50 -9.07 -47.13
C GLN A 865 9.44 -9.48 -46.10
N TYR A 866 9.07 -8.59 -45.17
CA TYR A 866 8.00 -8.89 -44.22
C TYR A 866 6.65 -9.10 -44.88
N LEU A 867 6.34 -8.34 -45.93
CA LEU A 867 5.11 -8.53 -46.70
C LEU A 867 5.13 -9.84 -47.52
N SER A 868 6.30 -10.34 -47.94
CA SER A 868 6.42 -11.67 -48.54
C SER A 868 5.98 -12.76 -47.58
N ASP A 869 6.35 -12.68 -46.30
CA ASP A 869 5.90 -13.64 -45.30
C ASP A 869 4.38 -13.61 -45.08
N VAL A 870 3.75 -12.45 -45.24
CA VAL A 870 2.29 -12.34 -45.28
C VAL A 870 1.74 -13.07 -46.49
N LEU A 871 2.31 -12.86 -47.68
CA LEU A 871 1.88 -13.53 -48.91
C LEU A 871 2.03 -15.06 -48.81
N ARG A 872 3.08 -15.58 -48.18
CA ARG A 872 3.24 -17.05 -48.01
C ARG A 872 2.09 -17.69 -47.24
N ASN A 873 1.56 -16.97 -46.24
CA ASN A 873 0.63 -17.53 -45.26
C ASN A 873 -0.81 -17.03 -45.41
N SER A 874 -1.04 -15.93 -46.15
CA SER A 874 -2.37 -15.38 -46.33
C SER A 874 -3.20 -16.27 -47.25
N THR A 875 -4.40 -16.64 -46.79
CA THR A 875 -5.38 -17.43 -47.54
C THR A 875 -6.55 -16.59 -48.07
N THR A 876 -6.56 -15.28 -47.79
CA THR A 876 -7.70 -14.40 -48.12
C THR A 876 -7.34 -13.17 -48.93
N LEU A 877 -6.07 -12.72 -48.92
CA LEU A 877 -5.66 -11.52 -49.65
C LEU A 877 -5.66 -11.80 -51.16
N THR A 878 -6.47 -11.05 -51.91
CA THR A 878 -6.62 -11.13 -53.37
C THR A 878 -5.97 -9.94 -54.09
N THR A 879 -5.81 -8.79 -53.43
CA THR A 879 -5.28 -7.55 -54.04
C THR A 879 -4.28 -6.84 -53.12
N LEU A 880 -3.08 -6.57 -53.62
CA LEU A 880 -2.03 -5.82 -52.92
C LEU A 880 -1.43 -4.73 -53.84
N SER A 881 -1.47 -3.47 -53.41
CA SER A 881 -0.84 -2.36 -54.14
C SER A 881 0.33 -1.79 -53.34
N LEU A 882 1.52 -1.83 -53.92
CA LEU A 882 2.79 -1.39 -53.33
C LEU A 882 3.51 -0.38 -54.23
N ASP A 883 2.81 0.25 -55.16
CA ASP A 883 3.38 1.20 -56.10
C ASP A 883 3.91 2.49 -55.44
N SER A 884 4.86 3.16 -56.09
CA SER A 884 5.57 4.35 -55.59
C SER A 884 6.20 4.17 -54.19
N ASN A 885 6.75 2.99 -53.92
CA ASN A 885 7.55 2.73 -52.73
C ASN A 885 9.06 2.65 -53.10
N ARG A 886 9.91 2.25 -52.17
CA ARG A 886 11.37 2.11 -52.35
C ARG A 886 11.79 0.63 -52.43
N ILE A 887 10.94 -0.22 -52.99
CA ILE A 887 11.21 -1.66 -53.04
C ILE A 887 12.26 -1.93 -54.11
N GLU A 888 13.44 -2.36 -53.69
CA GLU A 888 14.54 -2.73 -54.57
C GLU A 888 14.38 -4.16 -55.13
N THR A 889 15.20 -4.54 -56.12
CA THR A 889 15.16 -5.89 -56.74
C THR A 889 15.17 -7.04 -55.72
N ALA A 890 15.89 -6.91 -54.60
CA ALA A 890 15.90 -7.90 -53.53
C ALA A 890 14.50 -8.10 -52.90
N GLY A 891 13.81 -7.00 -52.57
CA GLY A 891 12.46 -7.05 -52.02
C GLY A 891 11.43 -7.61 -53.00
N VAL A 892 11.62 -7.39 -54.31
CA VAL A 892 10.76 -8.00 -55.34
C VAL A 892 10.99 -9.51 -55.46
N ARG A 893 12.23 -9.99 -55.34
CA ARG A 893 12.51 -11.43 -55.28
C ARG A 893 11.87 -12.06 -54.04
N ASP A 894 11.94 -11.40 -52.90
CA ASP A 894 11.28 -11.87 -51.68
C ASP A 894 9.77 -11.98 -51.90
N LEU A 895 9.13 -10.93 -52.45
CA LEU A 895 7.71 -10.97 -52.78
C LEU A 895 7.38 -12.09 -53.78
N ALA A 896 8.21 -12.28 -54.81
CA ALA A 896 8.03 -13.36 -55.80
C ALA A 896 8.13 -14.75 -55.16
N ASP A 897 9.08 -14.96 -54.25
CA ASP A 897 9.20 -16.22 -53.51
C ASP A 897 8.03 -16.44 -52.54
N GLY A 898 7.44 -15.36 -52.02
CA GLY A 898 6.21 -15.43 -51.23
C GLY A 898 4.99 -15.81 -52.05
N LEU A 899 4.94 -15.37 -53.31
CA LEU A 899 3.88 -15.69 -54.25
C LEU A 899 3.93 -17.12 -54.77
N ARG A 900 5.09 -17.79 -54.79
CA ARG A 900 5.20 -19.19 -55.27
C ARG A 900 4.25 -20.16 -54.58
N SER A 901 3.95 -19.91 -53.30
CA SER A 901 3.04 -20.72 -52.48
C SER A 901 1.69 -20.05 -52.24
N ASN A 902 1.49 -18.81 -52.67
CA ASN A 902 0.23 -18.09 -52.51
C ASN A 902 -0.72 -18.44 -53.66
N THR A 903 -1.92 -18.91 -53.33
CA THR A 903 -2.94 -19.31 -54.33
C THR A 903 -4.11 -18.34 -54.41
N THR A 904 -4.10 -17.24 -53.64
CA THR A 904 -5.26 -16.36 -53.45
C THR A 904 -5.06 -14.97 -54.04
N LEU A 905 -3.82 -14.48 -54.16
CA LEU A 905 -3.53 -13.16 -54.69
C LEU A 905 -3.71 -13.13 -56.21
N THR A 906 -4.67 -12.35 -56.69
CA THR A 906 -4.98 -12.20 -58.11
C THR A 906 -4.41 -10.91 -58.71
N PHE A 907 -4.08 -9.91 -57.87
CA PHE A 907 -3.55 -8.62 -58.31
C PHE A 907 -2.43 -8.10 -57.39
N LEU A 908 -1.26 -7.82 -57.99
CA LEU A 908 -0.13 -7.16 -57.33
C LEU A 908 0.36 -5.98 -58.18
N ASN A 909 0.40 -4.77 -57.61
CA ASN A 909 0.97 -3.59 -58.26
C ASN A 909 2.30 -3.17 -57.60
N LEU A 910 3.37 -3.16 -58.38
CA LEU A 910 4.73 -2.77 -57.96
C LEU A 910 5.28 -1.57 -58.75
N GLY A 911 4.43 -0.85 -59.49
CA GLY A 911 4.87 0.29 -60.32
C GLY A 911 5.63 1.37 -59.52
N ASP A 912 6.56 2.08 -60.18
CA ASP A 912 7.32 3.18 -59.56
C ASP A 912 8.11 2.80 -58.28
N ASN A 913 8.64 1.58 -58.23
CA ASN A 913 9.61 1.11 -57.24
C ASN A 913 11.05 1.04 -57.81
N GLU A 914 12.06 0.82 -56.96
CA GLU A 914 13.49 0.86 -57.30
C GLU A 914 14.03 -0.46 -57.89
N ILE A 915 13.34 -1.01 -58.90
CA ILE A 915 13.65 -2.32 -59.51
C ILE A 915 14.67 -2.15 -60.66
N ALA A 916 15.84 -2.78 -60.57
CA ALA A 916 16.87 -2.72 -61.63
C ALA A 916 16.54 -3.61 -62.86
N ASP A 917 16.81 -3.10 -64.07
CA ASP A 917 16.40 -3.65 -65.39
C ASP A 917 16.88 -5.07 -65.75
N VAL A 918 17.81 -5.69 -65.02
CA VAL A 918 18.47 -6.95 -65.45
C VAL A 918 17.74 -8.22 -64.97
N GLU A 919 16.70 -8.10 -64.13
CA GLU A 919 15.97 -9.26 -63.60
C GLU A 919 14.45 -9.20 -63.80
N ALA A 920 13.97 -8.20 -64.55
CA ALA A 920 12.57 -8.08 -64.96
C ALA A 920 12.09 -9.23 -65.88
N GLN A 921 12.99 -10.11 -66.33
CA GLN A 921 12.64 -11.35 -67.05
C GLN A 921 12.18 -12.47 -66.12
N THR A 922 12.52 -12.46 -64.82
CA THR A 922 12.15 -13.52 -63.88
C THR A 922 10.69 -13.40 -63.41
N ILE A 923 10.14 -12.18 -63.38
CA ILE A 923 8.74 -11.91 -63.01
C ILE A 923 7.77 -12.28 -64.16
N ARG A 924 8.27 -12.42 -65.39
CA ARG A 924 7.50 -12.85 -66.57
C ARG A 924 7.17 -14.35 -66.61
N TYR A 925 7.66 -15.16 -65.65
CA TYR A 925 7.34 -16.58 -65.53
C TYR A 925 6.17 -16.90 -64.57
N PHE A 926 5.66 -15.90 -63.84
CA PHE A 926 4.54 -16.10 -62.91
C PHE A 926 3.26 -15.49 -63.45
N ARG A 927 2.69 -16.12 -64.49
CA ARG A 927 1.27 -16.00 -64.75
C ARG A 927 0.73 -17.24 -65.45
N LEU A 928 -0.46 -17.63 -65.01
CA LEU A 928 -1.51 -18.39 -65.69
C LEU A 928 -1.58 -19.88 -65.32
N ASP A 929 -2.30 -20.13 -64.23
CA ASP A 929 -3.59 -20.83 -64.34
C ASP A 929 -4.67 -20.00 -63.62
N ALA A 930 -5.16 -18.94 -64.27
CA ALA A 930 -6.54 -18.44 -64.15
C ALA A 930 -6.74 -17.17 -65.01
N PRO A 931 -7.95 -16.94 -65.56
CA PRO A 931 -8.17 -16.24 -66.81
C PRO A 931 -8.44 -14.73 -66.68
N GLU A 932 -8.33 -14.08 -67.85
CA GLU A 932 -8.45 -12.67 -68.16
C GLU A 932 -9.69 -11.96 -67.57
N THR A 933 -9.50 -11.07 -66.58
CA THR A 933 -10.29 -9.84 -66.40
C THR A 933 -9.61 -8.96 -65.36
N PHE A 934 -8.77 -7.99 -65.74
CA PHE A 934 -8.29 -7.00 -64.78
C PHE A 934 -7.87 -5.66 -65.41
N ILE A 935 -8.76 -5.03 -66.19
CA ILE A 935 -8.78 -3.55 -66.39
C ILE A 935 -10.22 -3.11 -66.74
N PRO A 936 -10.81 -2.16 -65.98
CA PRO A 936 -11.46 -0.99 -66.59
C PRO A 936 -10.78 0.29 -66.04
N LYS A 937 -10.08 1.07 -66.86
CA LYS A 937 -10.59 2.28 -67.55
C LYS A 937 -11.50 3.14 -66.67
N ASP A 938 -10.90 3.92 -65.78
CA ASP A 938 -11.04 5.39 -65.74
C ASP A 938 -10.60 5.92 -64.36
N VAL A 939 -9.67 6.90 -64.37
CA VAL A 939 -9.41 8.00 -63.41
C VAL A 939 -7.90 8.38 -63.50
N PRO A 940 -7.52 9.67 -63.65
CA PRO A 940 -6.23 10.07 -64.24
C PRO A 940 -5.13 10.40 -63.22
N LEU A 941 -3.86 10.14 -63.61
CA LEU A 941 -2.62 10.48 -62.90
C LEU A 941 -1.97 11.78 -63.44
N PRO A 942 -1.28 12.57 -62.58
CA PRO A 942 -0.15 13.42 -63.00
C PRO A 942 1.08 13.27 -62.04
N PRO A 943 2.29 13.82 -62.33
CA PRO A 943 3.43 13.12 -62.96
C PRO A 943 4.72 13.02 -62.10
N ARG A 944 5.64 12.14 -62.53
CA ARG A 944 6.95 11.75 -61.95
C ARG A 944 8.03 12.85 -61.91
N HIS A 945 8.95 12.76 -60.93
CA HIS A 945 10.39 13.04 -61.12
C HIS A 945 11.28 12.14 -60.21
N ALA A 946 12.24 11.46 -60.83
CA ALA A 946 13.16 10.47 -60.26
C ALA A 946 14.53 11.06 -59.85
N ARG A 947 15.30 10.36 -58.96
CA ARG A 947 16.65 9.78 -59.23
C ARG A 947 17.51 9.41 -57.98
N PHE A 948 17.90 8.11 -57.95
CA PHE A 948 19.24 7.49 -57.73
C PHE A 948 19.97 7.45 -56.37
N ARG A 949 20.18 6.21 -55.85
CA ARG A 949 21.41 5.75 -55.15
C ARG A 949 21.82 4.35 -55.66
N ARG A 950 23.12 4.13 -55.92
CA ARG A 950 23.75 2.79 -55.96
C ARG A 950 25.24 2.89 -55.62
N CYS A 951 25.74 1.84 -54.96
CA CYS A 951 27.13 1.44 -54.68
C CYS A 951 27.75 1.84 -53.32
N ILE A 952 27.85 0.87 -52.40
CA ILE A 952 29.09 0.24 -51.85
C ILE A 952 28.69 -0.70 -50.69
N GLY A 953 28.95 -2.01 -50.83
CA GLY A 953 28.85 -2.97 -49.73
C GLY A 953 29.36 -4.34 -50.18
N ASP A 954 30.61 -4.69 -49.83
CA ASP A 954 31.17 -6.04 -50.04
C ASP A 954 32.46 -6.34 -49.22
N HIS A 955 32.69 -5.73 -48.04
CA HIS A 955 33.94 -5.93 -47.26
C HIS A 955 33.81 -6.25 -45.76
N TYR A 956 32.67 -6.75 -45.26
CA TYR A 956 32.48 -6.96 -43.80
C TYR A 956 32.73 -8.39 -43.27
N GLU A 957 32.67 -9.44 -44.11
CA GLU A 957 32.66 -10.82 -43.59
C GLU A 957 34.05 -11.44 -43.31
N THR A 958 35.12 -10.95 -43.92
CA THR A 958 36.46 -11.54 -43.78
C THR A 958 37.17 -11.19 -42.46
N SER A 959 36.72 -10.16 -41.74
CA SER A 959 37.42 -9.63 -40.55
C SER A 959 37.10 -10.35 -39.24
N VAL A 960 35.95 -11.02 -39.13
CA VAL A 960 35.48 -11.65 -37.88
C VAL A 960 36.14 -13.01 -37.65
N ALA A 961 36.44 -13.76 -38.71
CA ALA A 961 37.06 -15.09 -38.62
C ALA A 961 38.51 -15.04 -38.12
N ILE A 962 39.27 -13.98 -38.45
CA ILE A 962 40.67 -13.81 -38.02
C ILE A 962 40.76 -13.52 -36.52
N LEU A 963 39.77 -12.81 -35.95
CA LEU A 963 39.74 -12.40 -34.54
C LEU A 963 39.58 -13.59 -33.56
N MET A 964 38.74 -14.57 -33.94
CA MET A 964 38.49 -15.79 -33.16
C MET A 964 39.73 -16.69 -33.09
N GLY A 965 40.51 -16.78 -34.18
CA GLY A 965 41.73 -17.59 -34.23
C GLY A 965 42.83 -17.10 -33.29
N VAL A 966 42.99 -15.78 -33.13
CA VAL A 966 44.04 -15.18 -32.29
C VAL A 966 43.77 -15.40 -30.78
N LEU A 967 42.51 -15.35 -30.36
CA LEU A 967 42.12 -15.51 -28.95
C LEU A 967 42.35 -16.95 -28.44
N ILE A 968 42.17 -17.95 -29.29
CA ILE A 968 42.37 -19.36 -28.94
C ILE A 968 43.87 -19.67 -28.74
N VAL A 969 44.75 -19.08 -29.55
CA VAL A 969 46.21 -19.26 -29.44
C VAL A 969 46.76 -18.64 -28.14
N ILE A 970 46.22 -17.49 -27.71
CA ILE A 970 46.62 -16.82 -26.45
C ILE A 970 46.22 -17.65 -25.22
N ALA A 971 45.01 -18.24 -25.23
CA ALA A 971 44.54 -19.08 -24.13
C ALA A 971 45.39 -20.36 -23.96
N ILE A 972 45.84 -20.95 -25.07
CA ILE A 972 46.70 -22.15 -25.07
C ILE A 972 48.13 -21.81 -24.58
N LEU A 973 48.68 -20.65 -24.95
CA LEU A 973 49.98 -20.18 -24.48
C LEU A 973 50.01 -19.90 -22.96
N CYS A 974 48.90 -19.39 -22.39
CA CYS A 974 48.77 -19.17 -20.94
C CYS A 974 48.67 -20.48 -20.13
N LEU A 975 48.20 -21.57 -20.73
CA LEU A 975 48.12 -22.89 -20.08
C LEU A 975 49.45 -23.67 -20.13
N ILE A 976 50.29 -23.42 -21.14
CA ILE A 976 51.56 -24.15 -21.36
C ILE A 976 52.72 -23.59 -20.52
N LEU A 977 52.69 -22.32 -20.09
CA LEU A 977 53.83 -21.65 -19.45
C LEU A 977 53.94 -21.77 -17.91
N GLY A 978 53.12 -22.60 -17.25
CA GLY A 978 53.48 -23.24 -15.98
C GLY A 978 53.44 -22.42 -14.67
N GLY A 979 52.82 -23.04 -13.65
CA GLY A 979 53.40 -23.20 -12.31
C GLY A 979 53.38 -22.03 -11.30
N GLY A 980 52.42 -22.09 -10.37
CA GLY A 980 52.64 -21.64 -8.98
C GLY A 980 51.93 -20.36 -8.52
N ARG A 981 50.78 -20.55 -7.84
CA ARG A 981 50.11 -19.65 -6.88
C ARG A 981 50.16 -18.13 -7.15
N MET A 982 49.09 -17.57 -7.70
CA MET A 982 48.63 -16.22 -7.33
C MET A 982 47.10 -16.12 -7.31
N ARG A 983 46.61 -15.36 -6.32
CA ARG A 983 45.23 -15.25 -5.86
C ARG A 983 44.32 -14.60 -6.90
N ILE A 984 43.16 -15.20 -7.13
CA ILE A 984 42.05 -14.65 -7.91
C ILE A 984 41.30 -13.65 -7.03
N LEU A 985 41.21 -12.38 -7.46
CA LEU A 985 40.17 -11.45 -7.06
C LEU A 985 39.72 -10.65 -8.30
N PRO A 986 38.41 -10.53 -8.59
CA PRO A 986 37.93 -10.09 -9.90
C PRO A 986 37.47 -8.63 -9.89
N VAL A 987 38.10 -7.76 -10.68
CA VAL A 987 37.53 -6.45 -11.06
C VAL A 987 38.10 -6.00 -12.42
N ILE A 988 37.46 -6.35 -13.54
CA ILE A 988 37.28 -5.47 -14.71
C ILE A 988 35.94 -5.84 -15.35
N SER A 989 34.92 -5.04 -15.06
CA SER A 989 33.61 -5.11 -15.72
C SER A 989 33.73 -4.62 -17.16
N LEU A 990 33.23 -5.44 -18.09
CA LEU A 990 32.81 -5.05 -19.44
C LEU A 990 32.01 -3.75 -19.39
N ASN A 991 32.59 -2.66 -19.87
CA ASN A 991 31.86 -1.44 -20.24
C ASN A 991 32.55 -0.72 -21.41
N ALA A 992 32.79 -1.48 -22.49
CA ALA A 992 33.37 -0.97 -23.74
C ALA A 992 32.70 -1.56 -24.99
N ALA A 993 31.38 -1.80 -24.95
CA ALA A 993 30.62 -2.32 -26.10
C ALA A 993 29.30 -1.58 -26.40
N TYR A 994 29.15 -0.34 -25.92
CA TYR A 994 28.02 0.52 -26.30
C TYR A 994 28.51 1.96 -26.53
N ILE A 995 29.34 2.16 -27.56
CA ILE A 995 29.52 3.38 -28.37
C ILE A 995 30.47 2.95 -29.48
N CYS A 996 29.95 2.82 -30.71
CA CYS A 996 30.62 3.04 -32.00
C CYS A 996 29.82 2.33 -33.11
N GLY A 997 28.85 3.05 -33.67
CA GLY A 997 28.40 2.75 -35.03
C GLY A 997 29.49 3.17 -36.01
N GLY A 998 29.92 2.25 -36.89
CA GLY A 998 30.69 2.53 -38.08
C GLY A 998 32.20 2.86 -37.90
N ILE A 999 33.05 1.98 -38.42
CA ILE A 999 34.47 2.19 -38.83
C ILE A 999 35.56 2.12 -37.72
N GLY A 1000 35.24 2.04 -36.42
CA GLY A 1000 36.27 2.10 -35.36
C GLY A 1000 36.93 0.79 -34.86
N ILE A 1001 36.42 -0.40 -35.20
CA ILE A 1001 36.75 -1.63 -34.45
C ILE A 1001 38.15 -2.20 -34.80
N GLY A 1002 38.62 -2.04 -36.05
CA GLY A 1002 39.93 -2.54 -36.47
C GLY A 1002 41.13 -1.82 -35.80
N ALA A 1003 41.00 -0.52 -35.52
CA ALA A 1003 42.07 0.27 -34.90
C ALA A 1003 42.18 0.01 -33.38
N ALA A 1004 41.04 -0.18 -32.69
CA ALA A 1004 41.01 -0.44 -31.26
C ALA A 1004 41.66 -1.80 -30.90
N VAL A 1005 41.41 -2.84 -31.70
CA VAL A 1005 42.01 -4.16 -31.49
C VAL A 1005 43.52 -4.14 -31.73
N LEU A 1006 43.99 -3.42 -32.77
CA LEU A 1006 45.41 -3.28 -33.06
C LEU A 1006 46.16 -2.53 -31.93
N ILE A 1007 45.54 -1.50 -31.34
CA ILE A 1007 46.10 -0.75 -30.21
C ILE A 1007 46.21 -1.63 -28.96
N VAL A 1008 45.21 -2.47 -28.67
CA VAL A 1008 45.24 -3.37 -27.51
C VAL A 1008 46.30 -4.45 -27.68
N VAL A 1009 46.43 -5.04 -28.87
CA VAL A 1009 47.45 -6.06 -29.17
C VAL A 1009 48.87 -5.46 -29.12
N ILE A 1010 49.08 -4.23 -29.64
CA ILE A 1010 50.36 -3.53 -29.54
C ILE A 1010 50.69 -3.14 -28.10
N SER A 1011 49.70 -2.74 -27.28
CA SER A 1011 49.89 -2.41 -25.86
C SER A 1011 50.24 -3.63 -25.01
N ILE A 1012 49.62 -4.79 -25.26
CA ILE A 1012 49.93 -6.06 -24.57
C ILE A 1012 51.33 -6.56 -24.96
N LEU A 1013 51.69 -6.48 -26.25
CA LEU A 1013 53.04 -6.81 -26.72
C LEU A 1013 54.11 -5.83 -26.21
N ARG A 1014 53.77 -4.55 -26.00
CA ARG A 1014 54.67 -3.56 -25.38
C ARG A 1014 54.85 -3.78 -23.87
N CYS A 1015 53.82 -4.21 -23.14
CA CYS A 1015 53.91 -4.57 -21.72
C CYS A 1015 54.72 -5.85 -21.49
N LEU A 1016 54.67 -6.82 -22.40
CA LEU A 1016 55.42 -8.07 -22.28
C LEU A 1016 56.92 -7.94 -22.65
N CYS A 1017 57.31 -6.87 -23.37
CA CYS A 1017 58.67 -6.67 -23.87
C CYS A 1017 59.52 -5.63 -23.10
N ASN A 1018 59.05 -5.04 -22.00
CA ASN A 1018 59.83 -4.02 -21.28
C ASN A 1018 59.76 -4.18 -19.74
N PRO A 1019 60.78 -4.77 -19.08
CA PRO A 1019 60.71 -5.12 -17.65
C PRO A 1019 60.95 -3.98 -16.64
N LYS A 1020 60.96 -2.69 -17.04
CA LYS A 1020 61.31 -1.59 -16.12
C LYS A 1020 60.61 -0.26 -16.43
N SER A 1021 59.42 -0.05 -15.86
CA SER A 1021 58.94 1.26 -15.38
C SER A 1021 57.63 1.04 -14.61
N GLY A 1022 57.61 1.43 -13.33
CA GLY A 1022 56.51 1.14 -12.40
C GLY A 1022 55.33 2.12 -12.46
N ILE A 1023 54.23 1.61 -11.89
CA ILE A 1023 52.86 2.12 -11.70
C ILE A 1023 51.94 1.91 -12.91
#